data_AF-A0A7C4IQM7-F1
#
_entry.id   AF-A0A7C4IQM7-F1
#
_cell.length_a   1.000
_cell.length_b   1.000
_cell.length_c   1.000
_cell.angle_alpha   90.00
_cell.angle_beta   90.00
_cell.angle_gamma   90.00
#
_symmetry.space_group_name_H-M   'P 1'
#
loop_
_entity.id
_entity.type
_entity.pdbx_description
1 polymer ?
#
loop_
_entity_poly.entity_id
_entity_poly.type
_entity_poly.pdbx_seq_one_letter_code
_entity_poly.pdbx_strand_id
1 'polypeptide(L)'
;MIATTAALSAGGRDSAGPSRLRCCVAVVPNEAAAGPHGVAHTGARCGGRGRHPSNAVFPTDPCRTSRTARTHARPLSQIQCFLSRKRYRHVIFRKHNEEREREVVKRFAHLPQRILTAYFGRDQMHRFILRGIPGLFYAVLISIGVGSAATAAVVTWDANGTTAGQTDGAGAWLDANKWWDGSANTSWTSGDDAIFGNGGTGGAVTLASPTTVNSLTFNNFGGTYTLGSAGQAITLNTGITKNAGSGVVTIASPITLGGDQTWVNNSPNALSVAVPGTNNHLLTAIDLQTYDLTIDGSGVTQLSTNIIVGSGGIVKEGSGRLILGAGGTPPAHTYSGDTVVNGGVLMAHNNLSPNSNLKLNGGVLEWYWSGTFSRSLGSGAGQVQILGGASGFGENGANALTVDIGGTTELVWGSTYFNPSTFVLQAASAQAGSTLTLADGLDLNGDARTIAVNATTQGTWATITGVIRNTSGTPASLTKTGPGLLILNASSANTYDGGTTISAGTLRFLKKTLMPAVGDVAVQDGATLSVAVGGTGEWTTGLSGAGTIGGLLAGLGGQSGSTVSYSGNVKLGFHVAGTQTYSGDIADVGSSLGIVISNTGTMALTGNNSYTGQTIVLGGTLQFDSIANVGGGNSSLGAPTTVANGTIGVGDRNTAGTLKYVGSGHTSNRVIDMRGSGAGVTIDASGTGALVLTGNVIGSFPTTGNGQENKTLPLSGTSTAENTLSGVINNNNNGTGTQSTSLVKAGTGTWVLSGANTYSGTTTIQTGTLIVGTNAPSNANGAFGKATSEVGFGVAGGNTDASILIGGPYTVARTIRLATNNNTDTGTRVLTLGGNTADLSTFSGAIHLGTASQTSRGITLTAAAGGQVTFSGVIQNPTGQDTAEAAAAAALTAVTKTGEGVVVLSGANTYT
;
A
#
# COMPACT_ATOMS: atom_id res chain seq x y z
N MET A 1 -21.73 45.01 6.23
CA MET A 1 -22.79 45.83 6.86
C MET A 1 -23.19 45.11 8.15
N ILE A 2 -22.54 45.43 9.27
CA ILE A 2 -22.89 46.46 10.28
C ILE A 2 -24.22 46.17 10.98
N ALA A 3 -24.13 45.86 12.28
CA ALA A 3 -24.91 46.38 13.44
C ALA A 3 -25.22 45.26 14.46
N THR A 4 -24.52 45.13 15.60
CA THR A 4 -24.68 45.86 16.90
C THR A 4 -26.02 45.53 17.61
N THR A 5 -26.18 45.27 18.92
CA THR A 5 -25.37 45.45 20.14
C THR A 5 -26.19 44.99 21.38
N ALA A 6 -25.47 44.78 22.50
CA ALA A 6 -25.86 45.01 23.92
C ALA A 6 -26.57 43.91 24.74
N ALA A 7 -26.42 43.80 26.07
CA ALA A 7 -25.40 44.18 27.07
C ALA A 7 -25.97 43.79 28.47
N LEU A 8 -25.09 43.67 29.48
CA LEU A 8 -25.32 43.76 30.95
C LEU A 8 -26.01 42.56 31.67
N SER A 9 -25.79 42.24 32.95
CA SER A 9 -24.68 42.29 33.94
C SER A 9 -25.30 41.94 35.31
N ALA A 10 -24.71 41.03 36.09
CA ALA A 10 -24.74 40.90 37.57
C ALA A 10 -23.94 39.60 37.90
N GLY A 11 -22.86 39.53 38.70
CA GLY A 11 -22.55 40.10 40.01
C GLY A 11 -23.00 39.12 41.11
N GLY A 12 -22.18 38.42 41.92
CA GLY A 12 -20.72 38.37 42.11
C GLY A 12 -20.32 37.39 43.24
N ARG A 13 -19.04 37.47 43.63
CA ARG A 13 -18.30 36.97 44.83
C ARG A 13 -17.50 35.65 44.75
N ASP A 14 -16.16 35.84 44.78
CA ASP A 14 -15.12 35.27 45.68
C ASP A 14 -15.07 33.74 45.88
N SER A 15 -13.95 33.00 45.84
CA SER A 15 -12.52 33.32 46.06
C SER A 15 -11.66 32.05 45.84
N ALA A 16 -10.36 32.24 45.54
CA ALA A 16 -9.18 31.40 45.82
C ALA A 16 -9.03 29.95 45.27
N GLY A 17 -7.90 29.68 44.57
CA GLY A 17 -7.28 28.34 44.49
C GLY A 17 -6.53 28.04 43.17
N PRO A 18 -5.45 27.22 43.16
CA PRO A 18 -4.18 27.64 42.54
C PRO A 18 -3.63 26.74 41.40
N SER A 19 -2.65 27.33 40.71
CA SER A 19 -1.35 26.78 40.26
C SER A 19 -1.21 25.41 39.60
N ARG A 20 -0.55 25.48 38.44
CA ARG A 20 0.14 24.43 37.68
C ARG A 20 0.97 23.48 38.56
N LEU A 21 0.88 22.18 38.28
CA LEU A 21 1.95 21.23 38.60
C LEU A 21 2.18 20.21 37.48
N ARG A 22 3.45 20.11 37.11
CA ARG A 22 4.08 19.02 36.35
C ARG A 22 3.99 17.73 37.17
N CYS A 23 3.85 16.59 36.50
CA CYS A 23 4.30 15.31 37.04
C CYS A 23 5.12 14.56 35.99
N CYS A 24 6.36 14.28 36.37
CA CYS A 24 7.29 13.37 35.76
C CYS A 24 6.77 11.93 35.85
N VAL A 25 6.93 11.14 34.79
CA VAL A 25 6.88 9.68 34.90
C VAL A 25 8.30 9.20 35.17
N ALA A 26 8.51 8.71 36.40
CA ALA A 26 9.73 8.05 36.83
C ALA A 26 9.76 6.62 36.30
N VAL A 27 10.88 6.26 35.68
CA VAL A 27 11.27 4.89 35.36
C VAL A 27 11.82 4.25 36.63
N VAL A 28 11.22 3.16 37.08
CA VAL A 28 11.81 2.29 38.12
C VAL A 28 12.45 1.08 37.41
N PRO A 29 13.73 0.79 37.67
CA PRO A 29 14.40 -0.42 37.18
C PRO A 29 14.17 -1.58 38.16
N ASN A 30 14.19 -2.81 37.66
CA ASN A 30 14.32 -3.97 38.54
C ASN A 30 15.46 -4.86 38.02
N GLU A 31 16.53 -4.91 38.81
CA GLU A 31 17.66 -5.84 38.67
C GLU A 31 17.53 -7.00 39.67
N ALA A 32 18.22 -8.09 39.31
CA ALA A 32 18.78 -9.15 40.16
C ALA A 32 17.81 -10.20 40.74
N ALA A 33 18.16 -11.47 40.93
CA ALA A 33 19.24 -12.37 40.50
C ALA A 33 18.93 -13.74 41.15
N ALA A 34 19.20 -14.87 40.49
CA ALA A 34 19.51 -16.16 41.15
C ALA A 34 19.96 -17.23 40.13
N GLY A 35 21.27 -17.27 39.88
CA GLY A 35 22.21 -18.40 40.08
C GLY A 35 22.03 -19.80 39.45
N PRO A 36 23.16 -20.53 39.24
CA PRO A 36 23.31 -21.61 38.25
C PRO A 36 23.64 -22.98 38.86
N HIS A 37 23.44 -24.08 38.13
CA HIS A 37 24.19 -25.33 38.32
C HIS A 37 24.27 -26.14 37.02
N GLY A 38 25.49 -26.43 36.59
CA GLY A 38 25.80 -27.34 35.48
C GLY A 38 26.21 -28.74 35.95
N VAL A 39 26.77 -29.48 34.99
CA VAL A 39 27.49 -30.78 35.01
C VAL A 39 26.70 -31.85 34.21
N ALA A 40 27.25 -32.69 33.32
CA ALA A 40 28.43 -32.70 32.45
C ALA A 40 28.31 -33.93 31.50
N HIS A 41 28.99 -33.84 30.37
CA HIS A 41 29.40 -34.84 29.36
C HIS A 41 29.29 -36.37 29.62
N THR A 42 28.93 -37.09 28.54
CA THR A 42 29.62 -38.24 27.87
C THR A 42 28.73 -38.61 26.65
N GLY A 43 29.13 -39.02 25.44
CA GLY A 43 30.39 -39.39 24.81
C GLY A 43 30.15 -40.60 23.86
N ALA A 44 30.52 -40.46 22.57
CA ALA A 44 30.75 -41.52 21.53
C ALA A 44 29.52 -42.18 20.83
N ARG A 45 29.53 -42.63 19.55
CA ARG A 45 30.45 -42.61 18.36
C ARG A 45 29.71 -43.22 17.14
N CYS A 46 30.00 -42.67 15.94
CA CYS A 46 30.25 -43.30 14.61
C CYS A 46 29.33 -44.33 13.90
N GLY A 47 29.15 -44.09 12.58
CA GLY A 47 28.95 -45.08 11.49
C GLY A 47 27.64 -44.87 10.71
N GLY A 48 27.52 -44.82 9.38
CA GLY A 48 28.40 -45.11 8.24
C GLY A 48 27.54 -45.02 6.94
N ARG A 49 28.20 -44.87 5.78
CA ARG A 49 27.60 -44.67 4.44
C ARG A 49 26.84 -45.89 3.88
N GLY A 50 25.86 -45.63 3.01
CA GLY A 50 25.82 -46.28 1.68
C GLY A 50 24.53 -46.99 1.21
N ARG A 51 24.16 -46.66 -0.07
CA ARG A 51 23.54 -47.50 -1.13
C ARG A 51 22.01 -47.51 -1.34
N HIS A 52 21.62 -47.02 -2.53
CA HIS A 52 20.55 -47.51 -3.45
C HIS A 52 20.64 -49.04 -3.71
N PRO A 53 19.63 -49.77 -4.28
CA PRO A 53 18.68 -49.33 -5.33
C PRO A 53 17.23 -49.94 -5.32
N SER A 54 16.43 -49.50 -6.32
CA SER A 54 15.40 -50.23 -7.10
C SER A 54 14.15 -50.85 -6.45
N ASN A 55 12.95 -50.40 -6.87
CA ASN A 55 12.05 -51.17 -7.75
C ASN A 55 10.78 -50.39 -8.18
N ALA A 56 10.34 -50.67 -9.41
CA ALA A 56 9.16 -50.17 -10.10
C ALA A 56 7.87 -50.95 -9.73
N VAL A 57 6.70 -50.44 -10.15
CA VAL A 57 5.63 -51.18 -10.89
C VAL A 57 4.36 -50.29 -11.08
N PHE A 58 3.81 -50.35 -12.31
CA PHE A 58 2.55 -49.77 -12.85
C PHE A 58 1.25 -50.38 -12.24
N PRO A 59 0.04 -49.84 -12.50
CA PRO A 59 -0.81 -50.35 -13.62
C PRO A 59 -1.71 -49.26 -14.30
N THR A 60 -1.74 -49.13 -15.64
CA THR A 60 -2.68 -49.66 -16.68
C THR A 60 -4.01 -48.93 -16.91
N ASP A 61 -4.22 -48.56 -18.19
CA ASP A 61 -5.47 -48.15 -18.87
C ASP A 61 -6.61 -49.20 -18.85
N PRO A 62 -7.81 -48.82 -19.36
CA PRO A 62 -8.36 -49.61 -20.47
C PRO A 62 -8.96 -48.84 -21.68
N CYS A 63 -8.79 -49.49 -22.84
CA CYS A 63 -9.43 -49.48 -24.19
C CYS A 63 -11.00 -49.35 -24.22
N ARG A 64 -11.78 -49.12 -25.31
CA ARG A 64 -11.64 -49.21 -26.79
C ARG A 64 -12.95 -48.74 -27.53
N THR A 65 -12.82 -48.23 -28.78
CA THR A 65 -13.67 -48.38 -30.03
C THR A 65 -15.16 -47.88 -30.07
N SER A 66 -15.77 -47.34 -31.16
CA SER A 66 -15.54 -47.32 -32.62
C SER A 66 -16.42 -46.30 -33.42
N ARG A 67 -15.87 -45.81 -34.55
CA ARG A 67 -16.40 -45.59 -35.93
C ARG A 67 -17.45 -44.50 -36.35
N THR A 68 -16.93 -43.57 -37.16
CA THR A 68 -17.33 -43.05 -38.52
C THR A 68 -18.52 -42.10 -38.75
N ALA A 69 -18.20 -40.85 -39.14
CA ALA A 69 -18.69 -40.11 -40.34
C ALA A 69 -17.89 -38.78 -40.52
N ARG A 70 -17.11 -38.60 -41.60
CA ARG A 70 -17.26 -37.59 -42.71
C ARG A 70 -17.80 -36.22 -42.23
N THR A 71 -17.13 -35.07 -42.42
CA THR A 71 -16.51 -34.51 -43.66
C THR A 71 -15.58 -33.30 -43.37
N HIS A 72 -14.55 -33.19 -44.20
CA HIS A 72 -13.82 -31.99 -44.67
C HIS A 72 -12.92 -31.13 -43.74
N ALA A 73 -11.62 -31.18 -44.13
CA ALA A 73 -10.63 -30.10 -44.20
C ALA A 73 -9.56 -29.95 -43.09
N ARG A 74 -8.41 -30.58 -43.38
CA ARG A 74 -7.00 -30.28 -43.02
C ARG A 74 -6.52 -30.58 -41.58
N PRO A 75 -5.42 -31.35 -41.48
CA PRO A 75 -4.30 -30.85 -40.68
C PRO A 75 -2.91 -31.08 -41.31
N LEU A 76 -2.05 -30.09 -41.07
CA LEU A 76 -0.61 -30.14 -40.79
C LEU A 76 0.16 -31.40 -41.23
N SER A 77 1.03 -31.22 -42.24
CA SER A 77 2.29 -31.94 -42.33
C SER A 77 3.45 -30.99 -41.97
N GLN A 78 4.37 -31.54 -41.20
CA GLN A 78 5.59 -30.93 -40.67
C GLN A 78 6.38 -30.05 -41.65
N ILE A 79 6.93 -28.96 -41.14
CA ILE A 79 8.07 -28.26 -41.75
C ILE A 79 9.22 -28.31 -40.74
N GLN A 80 10.16 -29.21 -40.99
CA GLN A 80 11.55 -29.07 -40.54
C GLN A 80 12.25 -28.05 -41.45
N CYS A 81 13.06 -27.19 -40.83
CA CYS A 81 14.19 -26.46 -41.39
C CYS A 81 13.95 -25.64 -42.68
N PHE A 82 13.76 -24.33 -42.53
CA PHE A 82 14.01 -23.37 -43.61
C PHE A 82 14.79 -22.14 -43.11
N LEU A 83 16.11 -22.20 -43.28
CA LEU A 83 16.95 -21.02 -43.48
C LEU A 83 16.58 -20.41 -44.84
N SER A 84 15.89 -19.28 -44.84
CA SER A 84 15.58 -18.52 -46.06
C SER A 84 16.72 -17.54 -46.40
N ARG A 85 17.30 -17.72 -47.60
CA ARG A 85 18.08 -16.70 -48.31
C ARG A 85 17.15 -15.86 -49.20
N LYS A 86 17.22 -14.52 -49.09
CA LYS A 86 17.25 -13.52 -50.18
C LYS A 86 17.32 -12.12 -49.53
N ARG A 87 18.50 -11.51 -49.34
CA ARG A 87 19.33 -10.71 -50.28
C ARG A 87 18.58 -9.56 -50.99
N TYR A 88 19.10 -8.35 -50.72
CA TYR A 88 18.99 -7.06 -51.42
C TYR A 88 17.67 -6.27 -51.37
N ARG A 89 17.62 -5.27 -50.47
CA ARG A 89 17.39 -3.84 -50.77
C ARG A 89 17.12 -3.06 -49.47
N HIS A 90 18.10 -2.24 -49.03
CA HIS A 90 17.89 -0.97 -48.31
C HIS A 90 19.25 -0.36 -47.92
N VAL A 91 19.90 0.35 -48.85
CA VAL A 91 20.96 1.33 -48.52
C VAL A 91 20.93 2.43 -49.59
N ILE A 92 19.92 3.29 -49.59
CA ILE A 92 20.01 4.65 -50.17
C ILE A 92 19.00 5.51 -49.41
N PHE A 93 19.43 6.22 -48.38
CA PHE A 93 18.91 7.52 -47.91
C PHE A 93 19.64 7.91 -46.62
N ARG A 94 20.98 8.05 -46.71
CA ARG A 94 21.82 8.69 -45.67
C ARG A 94 23.20 9.05 -46.24
N LYS A 95 23.23 9.63 -47.44
CA LYS A 95 24.49 10.04 -48.09
C LYS A 95 24.35 11.34 -48.88
N HIS A 96 23.66 12.33 -48.31
CA HIS A 96 23.55 13.66 -48.93
C HIS A 96 23.69 14.87 -48.00
N ASN A 97 23.99 14.67 -46.70
CA ASN A 97 24.27 15.79 -45.78
C ASN A 97 25.69 15.81 -45.20
N GLU A 98 26.57 14.86 -45.52
CA GLU A 98 27.95 14.82 -44.99
C GLU A 98 29.02 15.37 -45.97
N GLU A 99 28.63 15.77 -47.19
CA GLU A 99 29.54 16.34 -48.19
C GLU A 99 29.45 17.88 -48.32
N ARG A 100 28.45 18.54 -47.73
CA ARG A 100 28.38 20.03 -47.70
C ARG A 100 29.14 20.68 -46.54
N GLU A 101 29.50 19.94 -45.50
CA GLU A 101 30.25 20.48 -44.34
C GLU A 101 31.78 20.38 -44.48
N ARG A 102 32.29 19.55 -45.41
CA ARG A 102 33.75 19.43 -45.67
C ARG A 102 34.32 20.51 -46.61
N GLU A 103 33.46 21.28 -47.27
CA GLU A 103 33.85 22.34 -48.22
C GLU A 103 33.95 23.73 -47.55
N VAL A 104 33.19 23.97 -46.47
CA VAL A 104 33.20 25.25 -45.72
C VAL A 104 34.45 25.40 -44.84
N VAL A 105 35.00 24.28 -44.33
CA VAL A 105 36.17 24.27 -43.43
C VAL A 105 37.49 24.54 -44.17
N LYS A 106 37.55 24.43 -45.50
CA LYS A 106 38.77 24.70 -46.29
C LYS A 106 39.03 26.18 -46.59
N ARG A 107 38.06 27.09 -46.36
CA ARG A 107 38.21 28.52 -46.72
C ARG A 107 38.62 29.47 -45.60
N PHE A 108 38.87 28.98 -44.38
CA PHE A 108 39.20 29.84 -43.22
C PHE A 108 40.59 29.59 -42.60
N ALA A 109 41.47 28.84 -43.26
CA ALA A 109 42.77 28.45 -42.69
C ALA A 109 43.85 29.54 -42.65
N HIS A 110 43.62 30.76 -43.19
CA HIS A 110 44.66 31.80 -43.28
C HIS A 110 44.15 33.21 -42.92
N LEU A 111 43.76 33.45 -41.67
CA LEU A 111 43.60 34.82 -41.12
C LEU A 111 44.10 34.90 -39.67
N PRO A 112 44.88 35.94 -39.29
CA PRO A 112 45.48 36.07 -37.97
C PRO A 112 44.49 36.51 -36.86
N GLN A 113 44.83 36.12 -35.63
CA GLN A 113 44.01 35.96 -34.42
C GLN A 113 43.46 37.24 -33.73
N ARG A 114 43.18 38.32 -34.46
CA ARG A 114 42.55 39.52 -33.88
C ARG A 114 41.43 40.01 -34.77
N ILE A 115 40.26 39.39 -34.60
CA ILE A 115 38.87 39.86 -34.85
C ILE A 115 38.01 38.58 -34.77
N LEU A 116 37.64 38.16 -33.55
CA LEU A 116 36.59 37.13 -33.34
C LEU A 116 36.04 37.16 -31.91
N THR A 117 35.88 38.36 -31.32
CA THR A 117 35.27 38.55 -29.98
C THR A 117 33.88 39.18 -30.03
N ALA A 118 33.20 39.08 -31.18
CA ALA A 118 31.80 39.42 -31.29
C ALA A 118 31.23 38.53 -32.39
N TYR A 119 30.60 37.41 -32.03
CA TYR A 119 29.36 36.91 -32.68
C TYR A 119 28.82 35.56 -32.18
N PHE A 120 29.47 34.78 -31.30
CA PHE A 120 28.90 33.49 -30.85
C PHE A 120 29.07 33.21 -29.36
N GLY A 121 27.95 32.89 -28.69
CA GLY A 121 27.83 32.60 -27.26
C GLY A 121 28.32 31.19 -26.86
N ARG A 122 28.61 31.03 -25.56
CA ARG A 122 29.44 30.00 -24.92
C ARG A 122 28.95 28.54 -24.91
N ASP A 123 27.87 28.17 -25.59
CA ASP A 123 27.10 26.99 -25.14
C ASP A 123 27.05 25.77 -26.07
N GLN A 124 28.01 25.58 -26.99
CA GLN A 124 28.03 24.39 -27.88
C GLN A 124 29.41 23.72 -28.05
N MET A 125 30.38 24.01 -27.16
CA MET A 125 31.75 23.48 -27.22
C MET A 125 32.02 22.32 -26.24
N HIS A 126 31.00 21.59 -25.77
CA HIS A 126 31.20 20.45 -24.84
C HIS A 126 30.81 19.07 -25.40
N ARG A 127 30.31 18.97 -26.64
CA ARG A 127 29.78 17.70 -27.18
C ARG A 127 30.65 16.97 -28.21
N PHE A 128 31.94 17.32 -28.36
CA PHE A 128 32.78 16.71 -29.41
C PHE A 128 34.10 16.06 -28.99
N ILE A 129 34.39 15.92 -27.69
CA ILE A 129 35.59 15.24 -27.21
C ILE A 129 35.21 14.00 -26.42
N LEU A 130 34.93 12.89 -27.12
CA LEU A 130 35.04 11.50 -26.61
C LEU A 130 34.60 10.53 -27.71
N ARG A 131 35.54 10.16 -28.61
CA ARG A 131 35.58 8.91 -29.40
C ARG A 131 36.91 8.87 -30.16
N GLY A 132 37.80 7.97 -29.75
CA GLY A 132 39.22 7.99 -30.10
C GLY A 132 39.61 7.45 -31.47
N ILE A 133 40.93 7.48 -31.73
CA ILE A 133 41.79 6.49 -32.41
C ILE A 133 43.26 6.88 -32.12
N PRO A 134 44.18 5.93 -31.84
CA PRO A 134 45.60 6.18 -31.59
C PRO A 134 46.46 6.04 -32.86
N GLY A 135 47.53 6.83 -33.00
CA GLY A 135 48.56 6.58 -34.02
C GLY A 135 49.56 7.70 -34.31
N LEU A 136 50.80 7.48 -33.88
CA LEU A 136 52.09 7.96 -34.41
C LEU A 136 52.35 9.47 -34.62
N PHE A 137 53.17 10.07 -33.75
CA PHE A 137 54.15 11.09 -34.15
C PHE A 137 55.42 10.95 -33.31
N TYR A 138 56.57 10.85 -33.99
CA TYR A 138 57.91 10.86 -33.38
C TYR A 138 58.40 12.29 -33.16
N ALA A 139 59.19 12.43 -32.11
CA ALA A 139 59.47 13.65 -31.35
C ALA A 139 60.40 14.68 -32.03
N VAL A 140 60.16 15.96 -31.71
CA VAL A 140 61.19 17.00 -31.60
C VAL A 140 61.04 17.62 -30.21
N LEU A 141 62.06 17.40 -29.37
CA LEU A 141 62.14 17.89 -27.99
C LEU A 141 62.51 19.37 -27.99
N ILE A 142 61.57 20.23 -27.58
CA ILE A 142 61.84 21.54 -26.97
C ILE A 142 61.25 21.48 -25.56
N SER A 143 62.14 21.41 -24.58
CA SER A 143 61.86 21.34 -23.16
C SER A 143 61.28 22.67 -22.65
N ILE A 144 59.96 22.76 -22.64
CA ILE A 144 59.20 23.63 -21.76
C ILE A 144 58.61 22.70 -20.70
N GLY A 145 58.99 22.89 -19.44
CA GLY A 145 58.50 22.10 -18.31
C GLY A 145 57.00 22.29 -18.10
N VAL A 146 56.18 21.53 -18.82
CA VAL A 146 54.84 21.18 -18.38
C VAL A 146 55.01 20.10 -17.32
N GLY A 147 54.85 20.48 -16.06
CA GLY A 147 54.62 19.50 -15.00
C GLY A 147 53.40 18.68 -15.40
N SER A 148 53.61 17.41 -15.72
CA SER A 148 52.53 16.44 -15.87
C SER A 148 51.73 16.46 -14.57
N ALA A 149 50.45 16.85 -14.64
CA ALA A 149 49.52 16.64 -13.54
C ALA A 149 49.55 15.13 -13.23
N ALA A 150 49.99 14.78 -12.03
CA ALA A 150 49.95 13.39 -11.57
C ALA A 150 48.49 12.93 -11.57
N THR A 151 48.21 11.80 -12.21
CA THR A 151 46.90 11.15 -12.14
C THR A 151 46.70 10.65 -10.70
N ALA A 152 45.51 10.86 -10.12
CA ALA A 152 45.14 10.34 -8.81
C ALA A 152 45.45 8.83 -8.73
N ALA A 153 46.12 8.37 -7.68
CA ALA A 153 46.37 6.95 -7.50
C ALA A 153 45.08 6.26 -7.03
N VAL A 154 44.87 5.02 -7.46
CA VAL A 154 43.72 4.22 -7.03
C VAL A 154 44.17 3.30 -5.91
N VAL A 155 43.63 3.51 -4.72
CA VAL A 155 43.98 2.73 -3.53
C VAL A 155 42.75 2.10 -2.88
N THR A 156 42.91 0.90 -2.32
CA THR A 156 41.83 0.16 -1.67
C THR A 156 42.07 0.05 -0.18
N TRP A 157 41.02 0.25 0.62
CA TRP A 157 41.07 0.11 2.08
C TRP A 157 41.52 -1.29 2.50
N ASP A 158 42.51 -1.34 3.40
CA ASP A 158 42.94 -2.57 4.05
C ASP A 158 43.03 -2.37 5.56
N ALA A 159 42.03 -2.89 6.28
CA ALA A 159 41.89 -2.70 7.72
C ALA A 159 43.08 -3.29 8.51
N ASN A 160 43.66 -4.41 8.04
CA ASN A 160 44.73 -5.11 8.75
C ASN A 160 46.11 -4.45 8.58
N GLY A 161 46.32 -3.68 7.51
CA GLY A 161 47.56 -2.97 7.20
C GLY A 161 48.78 -3.86 6.91
N THR A 162 48.55 -5.11 6.48
CA THR A 162 49.60 -6.11 6.18
C THR A 162 49.86 -6.23 4.68
N THR A 163 51.04 -6.68 4.27
CA THR A 163 51.43 -6.75 2.84
C THR A 163 50.68 -7.81 2.02
N ALA A 164 49.82 -8.64 2.62
CA ALA A 164 49.09 -9.70 1.93
C ALA A 164 47.63 -9.80 2.38
N GLY A 165 46.71 -9.69 1.43
CA GLY A 165 45.28 -9.91 1.62
C GLY A 165 44.54 -8.68 2.15
N GLN A 166 43.83 -7.99 1.26
CA GLN A 166 42.97 -6.86 1.60
C GLN A 166 41.83 -7.30 2.52
N THR A 167 41.60 -6.55 3.58
CA THR A 167 40.50 -6.81 4.52
C THR A 167 39.59 -5.60 4.68
N ASP A 168 38.28 -5.90 4.76
CA ASP A 168 37.30 -4.94 5.22
C ASP A 168 37.32 -4.84 6.76
N GLY A 169 36.81 -3.73 7.31
CA GLY A 169 36.73 -3.52 8.75
C GLY A 169 37.00 -2.09 9.17
N ALA A 170 37.15 -1.90 10.49
CA ALA A 170 37.36 -0.60 11.12
C ALA A 170 38.84 -0.16 11.09
N GLY A 171 39.07 1.15 11.23
CA GLY A 171 40.42 1.73 11.33
C GLY A 171 40.40 3.26 11.27
N ALA A 172 41.56 3.88 11.11
CA ALA A 172 41.66 5.32 10.86
C ALA A 172 42.20 5.57 9.44
N TRP A 173 41.57 6.50 8.72
CA TRP A 173 41.85 6.80 7.31
C TRP A 173 43.31 7.21 7.07
N LEU A 174 43.87 7.99 8.00
CA LEU A 174 45.18 8.63 7.87
C LEU A 174 46.30 7.84 8.54
N ASP A 175 46.01 6.65 9.07
CA ASP A 175 47.06 5.77 9.60
C ASP A 175 47.97 5.29 8.46
N ALA A 176 49.24 5.06 8.78
CA ALA A 176 50.19 4.52 7.84
C ALA A 176 49.80 3.09 7.42
N ASN A 177 50.08 2.75 6.15
CA ASN A 177 49.90 1.42 5.59
C ASN A 177 48.45 0.89 5.66
N LYS A 178 47.44 1.74 5.43
CA LYS A 178 46.01 1.35 5.38
C LYS A 178 45.41 1.32 3.98
N TRP A 179 46.21 1.63 2.96
CA TRP A 179 45.77 1.82 1.59
C TRP A 179 46.58 0.93 0.65
N TRP A 180 45.94 -0.06 0.05
CA TRP A 180 46.55 -0.99 -0.89
C TRP A 180 46.57 -0.40 -2.30
N ASP A 181 47.76 -0.25 -2.90
CA ASP A 181 47.95 0.34 -4.24
C ASP A 181 47.93 -0.69 -5.39
N GLY A 182 47.67 -1.97 -5.09
CA GLY A 182 47.80 -3.07 -6.03
C GLY A 182 49.05 -3.94 -5.80
N SER A 183 50.03 -3.42 -5.04
CA SER A 183 51.33 -4.07 -4.79
C SER A 183 51.76 -4.06 -3.32
N ALA A 184 51.48 -2.98 -2.60
CA ALA A 184 51.83 -2.80 -1.20
C ALA A 184 50.80 -1.91 -0.48
N ASN A 185 50.82 -1.96 0.85
CA ASN A 185 50.11 -0.98 1.66
C ASN A 185 50.94 0.29 1.79
N THR A 186 50.28 1.42 1.56
CA THR A 186 50.82 2.76 1.57
C THR A 186 50.03 3.65 2.53
N SER A 187 50.54 4.85 2.78
CA SER A 187 49.81 5.91 3.48
C SER A 187 48.92 6.66 2.49
N TRP A 188 47.82 7.22 2.99
CA TRP A 188 46.92 8.05 2.19
C TRP A 188 47.64 9.26 1.57
N THR A 189 47.45 9.48 0.27
CA THR A 189 47.82 10.76 -0.38
C THR A 189 46.56 11.56 -0.70
N SER A 190 46.56 12.83 -0.32
CA SER A 190 45.43 13.73 -0.54
C SER A 190 45.13 13.88 -2.03
N GLY A 191 43.90 13.59 -2.43
CA GLY A 191 43.47 13.61 -3.82
C GLY A 191 43.60 12.27 -4.55
N ASP A 192 43.83 11.16 -3.84
CA ASP A 192 43.74 9.81 -4.41
C ASP A 192 42.28 9.31 -4.49
N ASP A 193 42.07 8.24 -5.27
CA ASP A 193 40.82 7.49 -5.36
C ASP A 193 40.77 6.40 -4.29
N ALA A 194 39.73 6.42 -3.45
CA ALA A 194 39.55 5.46 -2.36
C ALA A 194 38.49 4.41 -2.71
N ILE A 195 38.87 3.14 -2.61
CA ILE A 195 38.00 1.98 -2.80
C ILE A 195 37.78 1.27 -1.46
N PHE A 196 36.53 0.95 -1.14
CA PHE A 196 36.12 0.12 -0.01
C PHE A 196 35.39 -1.13 -0.49
N GLY A 197 35.52 -2.24 0.25
CA GLY A 197 34.82 -3.49 -0.04
C GLY A 197 35.66 -4.52 -0.78
N ASN A 198 35.94 -5.63 -0.12
CA ASN A 198 36.58 -6.83 -0.66
C ASN A 198 35.78 -8.12 -0.31
N GLY A 199 34.49 -7.98 -0.01
CA GLY A 199 33.58 -9.08 0.33
C GLY A 199 33.51 -9.43 1.82
N GLY A 200 34.25 -8.73 2.68
CA GLY A 200 34.19 -8.84 4.14
C GLY A 200 33.08 -7.98 4.76
N THR A 201 33.17 -7.75 6.08
CA THR A 201 32.22 -6.91 6.83
C THR A 201 32.77 -5.49 6.96
N GLY A 202 31.94 -4.50 6.64
CA GLY A 202 32.31 -3.08 6.83
C GLY A 202 32.56 -2.70 8.29
N GLY A 203 33.22 -1.56 8.50
CA GLY A 203 33.51 -1.03 9.83
C GLY A 203 33.56 0.49 9.87
N ALA A 204 33.85 1.04 11.06
CA ALA A 204 34.03 2.48 11.22
C ALA A 204 35.45 2.88 10.79
N VAL A 205 35.56 3.78 9.81
CA VAL A 205 36.83 4.32 9.31
C VAL A 205 36.89 5.79 9.68
N THR A 206 37.61 6.12 10.74
CA THR A 206 37.60 7.47 11.33
C THR A 206 38.58 8.42 10.63
N LEU A 207 38.31 9.71 10.72
CA LEU A 207 39.15 10.76 10.15
C LEU A 207 39.70 11.67 11.27
N ALA A 208 41.02 11.86 11.31
CA ALA A 208 41.69 12.66 12.36
C ALA A 208 41.85 14.15 11.98
N SER A 209 41.89 14.47 10.69
CA SER A 209 41.99 15.82 10.14
C SER A 209 41.27 15.89 8.79
N PRO A 210 40.88 17.07 8.27
CA PRO A 210 40.23 17.17 6.97
C PRO A 210 41.10 16.55 5.87
N THR A 211 40.47 15.96 4.86
CA THR A 211 41.20 15.28 3.77
C THR A 211 40.54 15.54 2.43
N THR A 212 41.34 15.59 1.36
CA THR A 212 40.81 15.61 -0.02
C THR A 212 40.84 14.20 -0.58
N VAL A 213 39.75 13.80 -1.23
CA VAL A 213 39.54 12.52 -1.90
C VAL A 213 39.14 12.82 -3.33
N ASN A 214 39.74 12.13 -4.31
CA ASN A 214 39.32 12.31 -5.69
C ASN A 214 37.98 11.63 -5.95
N SER A 215 37.86 10.34 -5.65
CA SER A 215 36.59 9.58 -5.70
C SER A 215 36.46 8.58 -4.56
N LEU A 216 35.21 8.21 -4.25
CA LEU A 216 34.88 7.10 -3.34
C LEU A 216 34.19 5.99 -4.12
N THR A 217 34.72 4.78 -4.07
CA THR A 217 34.06 3.60 -4.64
C THR A 217 33.79 2.57 -3.57
N PHE A 218 32.57 2.04 -3.55
CA PHE A 218 32.15 0.96 -2.66
C PHE A 218 31.81 -0.26 -3.51
N ASN A 219 32.57 -1.33 -3.30
CA ASN A 219 32.40 -2.64 -3.91
C ASN A 219 31.59 -3.56 -2.98
N ASN A 220 31.60 -4.85 -3.24
CA ASN A 220 30.86 -5.83 -2.46
C ASN A 220 31.38 -5.92 -1.02
N PHE A 221 30.50 -5.81 -0.02
CA PHE A 221 30.79 -6.04 1.40
C PHE A 221 29.48 -6.23 2.19
N GLY A 222 29.52 -6.92 3.32
CA GLY A 222 28.39 -7.07 4.24
C GLY A 222 28.40 -6.06 5.39
N GLY A 223 27.27 -5.85 6.06
CA GLY A 223 27.19 -4.91 7.19
C GLY A 223 27.22 -3.44 6.77
N THR A 224 27.90 -2.60 7.57
CA THR A 224 27.90 -1.13 7.41
C THR A 224 29.31 -0.57 7.41
N TYR A 225 29.63 0.28 6.45
CA TYR A 225 30.76 1.20 6.54
C TYR A 225 30.32 2.55 7.08
N THR A 226 30.97 3.04 8.13
CA THR A 226 30.81 4.41 8.62
C THR A 226 32.11 5.17 8.40
N LEU A 227 32.13 6.11 7.45
CA LEU A 227 33.33 6.82 7.05
C LEU A 227 33.39 8.24 7.64
N GLY A 228 34.56 8.63 8.12
CA GLY A 228 34.82 9.97 8.58
C GLY A 228 34.52 10.20 10.06
N SER A 229 34.69 11.44 10.46
CA SER A 229 34.48 11.92 11.83
C SER A 229 33.71 13.25 11.79
N ALA A 230 32.80 13.44 12.74
CA ALA A 230 32.11 14.71 12.89
C ALA A 230 33.11 15.87 13.02
N GLY A 231 32.92 16.93 12.23
CA GLY A 231 33.78 18.12 12.22
C GLY A 231 35.06 18.00 11.36
N GLN A 232 35.38 16.84 10.80
CA GLN A 232 36.51 16.68 9.87
C GLN A 232 35.97 16.56 8.45
N ALA A 233 36.17 17.59 7.62
CA ALA A 233 35.59 17.63 6.28
C ALA A 233 36.30 16.69 5.30
N ILE A 234 35.53 16.09 4.40
CA ILE A 234 36.03 15.42 3.20
C ILE A 234 35.79 16.36 2.02
N THR A 235 36.85 16.81 1.36
CA THR A 235 36.75 17.50 0.07
C THR A 235 36.72 16.45 -1.03
N LEU A 236 35.67 16.40 -1.85
CA LEU A 236 35.48 15.37 -2.88
C LEU A 236 35.54 15.99 -4.29
N ASN A 237 36.43 15.48 -5.15
CA ASN A 237 36.67 16.12 -6.46
C ASN A 237 35.83 15.57 -7.62
N THR A 238 35.36 14.32 -7.57
CA THR A 238 34.65 13.69 -8.70
C THR A 238 33.33 13.01 -8.35
N GLY A 239 33.27 12.19 -7.28
CA GLY A 239 32.02 11.52 -6.95
C GLY A 239 32.12 10.29 -6.05
N ILE A 240 30.96 9.66 -5.88
CA ILE A 240 30.77 8.43 -5.10
C ILE A 240 30.14 7.38 -6.00
N THR A 241 30.70 6.17 -6.04
CA THR A 241 30.07 5.03 -6.73
C THR A 241 29.84 3.90 -5.73
N LYS A 242 28.57 3.50 -5.55
CA LYS A 242 28.18 2.38 -4.71
C LYS A 242 27.59 1.26 -5.56
N ASN A 243 28.30 0.14 -5.62
CA ASN A 243 27.97 -0.98 -6.49
C ASN A 243 26.87 -1.88 -5.90
N ALA A 244 26.24 -2.70 -6.75
CA ALA A 244 25.03 -3.46 -6.39
C ALA A 244 25.19 -4.43 -5.21
N GLY A 245 26.41 -4.94 -4.96
CA GLY A 245 26.73 -5.84 -3.85
C GLY A 245 27.13 -5.14 -2.54
N SER A 246 27.17 -3.81 -2.49
CA SER A 246 27.63 -3.09 -1.30
C SER A 246 26.60 -3.10 -0.17
N GLY A 247 27.07 -3.28 1.06
CA GLY A 247 26.30 -3.09 2.29
C GLY A 247 25.89 -1.64 2.52
N VAL A 248 25.48 -1.27 3.73
CA VAL A 248 25.09 0.11 4.06
C VAL A 248 26.33 1.00 4.13
N VAL A 249 26.23 2.24 3.63
CA VAL A 249 27.30 3.24 3.74
C VAL A 249 26.75 4.47 4.45
N THR A 250 27.48 4.93 5.47
CA THR A 250 27.22 6.18 6.18
C THR A 250 28.47 7.04 6.16
N ILE A 251 28.40 8.26 5.63
CA ILE A 251 29.47 9.25 5.72
C ILE A 251 29.13 10.19 6.90
N ALA A 252 29.95 10.15 7.94
CA ALA A 252 29.80 10.93 9.17
C ALA A 252 30.53 12.29 9.13
N SER A 253 31.37 12.51 8.12
CA SER A 253 32.07 13.78 7.89
C SER A 253 31.22 14.79 7.09
N PRO A 254 31.35 16.11 7.33
CA PRO A 254 30.92 17.12 6.36
C PRO A 254 31.57 16.88 5.00
N ILE A 255 30.87 17.22 3.93
CA ILE A 255 31.39 17.09 2.56
C ILE A 255 31.50 18.47 1.93
N THR A 256 32.62 18.76 1.31
CA THR A 256 32.83 19.96 0.50
C THR A 256 33.15 19.55 -0.93
N LEU A 257 32.46 20.13 -1.91
CA LEU A 257 32.69 19.77 -3.31
C LEU A 257 33.92 20.50 -3.86
N GLY A 258 34.89 19.73 -4.36
CA GLY A 258 36.08 20.23 -5.08
C GLY A 258 35.88 20.33 -6.60
N GLY A 259 34.76 19.83 -7.10
CA GLY A 259 34.34 19.83 -8.50
C GLY A 259 32.90 19.31 -8.62
N ASP A 260 32.32 19.37 -9.82
CA ASP A 260 31.00 18.78 -10.09
C ASP A 260 30.98 17.30 -9.72
N GLN A 261 29.92 16.88 -9.03
CA GLN A 261 29.82 15.54 -8.46
C GLN A 261 28.79 14.69 -9.17
N THR A 262 29.09 13.39 -9.27
CA THR A 262 28.07 12.36 -9.50
C THR A 262 28.17 11.27 -8.44
N TRP A 263 27.09 11.07 -7.68
CA TRP A 263 26.97 10.03 -6.68
C TRP A 263 25.99 8.97 -7.16
N VAL A 264 26.49 7.79 -7.48
CA VAL A 264 25.71 6.68 -8.03
C VAL A 264 25.48 5.64 -6.95
N ASN A 265 24.23 5.33 -6.60
CA ASN A 265 23.89 4.18 -5.77
C ASN A 265 23.15 3.11 -6.59
N ASN A 266 23.85 2.04 -6.95
CA ASN A 266 23.29 0.89 -7.67
C ASN A 266 22.92 -0.28 -6.76
N SER A 267 23.02 -0.11 -5.44
CA SER A 267 22.71 -1.15 -4.47
C SER A 267 21.31 -0.95 -3.84
N PRO A 268 20.66 -2.03 -3.39
CA PRO A 268 19.43 -1.93 -2.60
C PRO A 268 19.65 -1.28 -1.22
N ASN A 269 20.87 -1.34 -0.67
CA ASN A 269 21.23 -0.71 0.59
C ASN A 269 21.53 0.80 0.41
N ALA A 270 21.18 1.59 1.42
CA ALA A 270 21.32 3.05 1.39
C ALA A 270 22.77 3.54 1.38
N LEU A 271 22.98 4.69 0.73
CA LEU A 271 24.10 5.60 0.92
C LEU A 271 23.59 6.80 1.73
N SER A 272 24.14 7.05 2.90
CA SER A 272 23.69 8.13 3.77
C SER A 272 24.83 9.06 4.13
N VAL A 273 24.58 10.37 4.20
CA VAL A 273 25.50 11.34 4.80
C VAL A 273 24.87 11.78 6.12
N ALA A 274 25.33 11.23 7.24
CA ALA A 274 24.70 11.46 8.54
C ALA A 274 25.68 11.20 9.68
N VAL A 275 25.52 11.94 10.79
CA VAL A 275 26.19 11.62 12.06
C VAL A 275 25.28 10.67 12.86
N PRO A 276 25.74 9.46 13.22
CA PRO A 276 24.95 8.57 14.08
C PRO A 276 24.64 9.23 15.45
N GLY A 277 23.36 9.22 15.86
CA GLY A 277 22.97 9.42 17.26
C GLY A 277 22.88 10.86 17.79
N THR A 278 22.96 11.91 16.96
CA THR A 278 22.79 13.30 17.44
C THR A 278 21.68 14.04 16.69
N ASN A 279 20.77 14.68 17.44
CA ASN A 279 19.74 15.57 16.90
C ASN A 279 20.30 16.99 16.58
N ASN A 280 21.62 17.12 16.43
CA ASN A 280 22.26 18.42 16.28
C ASN A 280 22.64 18.67 14.81
N HIS A 281 21.79 19.45 14.15
CA HIS A 281 21.77 19.74 12.70
C HIS A 281 22.98 20.52 12.15
N LEU A 282 24.01 20.79 12.97
CA LEU A 282 25.15 21.66 12.62
C LEU A 282 26.43 20.90 12.26
N LEU A 283 26.45 19.56 12.32
CA LEU A 283 27.71 18.79 12.31
C LEU A 283 28.10 18.15 10.96
N THR A 284 27.24 18.14 9.93
CA THR A 284 27.53 17.58 8.59
C THR A 284 26.88 18.40 7.47
N ALA A 285 27.42 19.60 7.20
CA ALA A 285 27.04 20.36 6.02
C ALA A 285 27.53 19.66 4.75
N ILE A 286 26.76 19.76 3.66
CA ILE A 286 27.23 19.51 2.30
C ILE A 286 27.37 20.88 1.65
N ASP A 287 28.61 21.31 1.46
CA ASP A 287 28.92 22.58 0.81
C ASP A 287 29.17 22.35 -0.69
N LEU A 288 28.22 22.79 -1.50
CA LEU A 288 28.28 22.69 -2.96
C LEU A 288 29.29 23.64 -3.59
N GLN A 289 29.75 24.67 -2.86
CA GLN A 289 30.54 25.78 -3.41
C GLN A 289 29.88 26.37 -4.67
N THR A 290 30.41 26.13 -5.86
CA THR A 290 29.85 26.54 -7.16
C THR A 290 29.48 25.35 -8.04
N TYR A 291 29.57 24.13 -7.51
CA TYR A 291 29.51 22.88 -8.25
C TYR A 291 28.19 22.14 -8.04
N ASP A 292 27.74 21.41 -9.06
CA ASP A 292 26.50 20.67 -9.00
C ASP A 292 26.70 19.30 -8.33
N LEU A 293 25.72 18.90 -7.52
CA LEU A 293 25.63 17.55 -6.97
C LEU A 293 24.61 16.72 -7.74
N THR A 294 25.09 15.79 -8.57
CA THR A 294 24.24 14.82 -9.26
C THR A 294 24.10 13.54 -8.43
N ILE A 295 22.87 13.09 -8.20
CA ILE A 295 22.54 11.82 -7.56
C ILE A 295 21.90 10.89 -8.60
N ASP A 296 22.46 9.70 -8.79
CA ASP A 296 22.03 8.72 -9.81
C ASP A 296 21.96 7.29 -9.23
N GLY A 297 21.53 6.34 -10.04
CA GLY A 297 21.41 4.92 -9.72
C GLY A 297 19.98 4.51 -9.34
N SER A 298 19.82 3.23 -8.99
CA SER A 298 18.53 2.63 -8.64
C SER A 298 18.24 2.59 -7.14
N GLY A 299 19.24 2.85 -6.31
CA GLY A 299 19.19 2.77 -4.85
C GLY A 299 18.66 4.03 -4.17
N VAL A 300 18.80 4.06 -2.85
CA VAL A 300 18.41 5.21 -2.02
C VAL A 300 19.65 5.98 -1.55
N THR A 301 19.65 7.29 -1.77
CA THR A 301 20.65 8.21 -1.20
C THR A 301 19.95 9.13 -0.19
N GLN A 302 20.44 9.17 1.04
CA GLN A 302 19.82 9.88 2.16
C GLN A 302 20.70 11.02 2.66
N LEU A 303 20.21 12.26 2.53
CA LEU A 303 20.82 13.49 3.01
C LEU A 303 19.94 14.17 4.08
N SER A 304 19.07 13.39 4.73
CA SER A 304 17.95 13.86 5.54
C SER A 304 18.32 14.74 6.74
N THR A 305 19.56 14.64 7.22
CA THR A 305 20.06 15.37 8.39
C THR A 305 21.00 16.52 8.05
N ASN A 306 21.33 16.71 6.76
CA ASN A 306 22.32 17.69 6.33
C ASN A 306 21.70 19.04 6.00
N ILE A 307 22.43 20.13 6.26
CA ILE A 307 22.19 21.40 5.59
C ILE A 307 23.01 21.37 4.29
N ILE A 308 22.38 21.69 3.16
CA ILE A 308 23.04 21.85 1.87
C ILE A 308 23.16 23.34 1.58
N VAL A 309 24.38 23.81 1.32
CA VAL A 309 24.73 25.22 1.14
C VAL A 309 25.54 25.43 -0.15
N GLY A 310 25.79 26.68 -0.51
CA GLY A 310 26.58 27.05 -1.68
C GLY A 310 25.75 27.59 -2.85
N SER A 311 26.40 27.90 -3.95
CA SER A 311 25.77 28.40 -5.17
C SER A 311 25.50 27.35 -6.24
N GLY A 312 26.07 26.13 -6.08
CA GLY A 312 25.77 24.98 -6.94
C GLY A 312 24.36 24.43 -6.76
N GLY A 313 23.95 23.57 -7.71
CA GLY A 313 22.64 22.94 -7.77
C GLY A 313 22.63 21.48 -7.33
N ILE A 314 21.42 20.90 -7.31
CA ILE A 314 21.19 19.48 -7.05
C ILE A 314 20.50 18.88 -8.27
N VAL A 315 21.06 17.82 -8.82
CA VAL A 315 20.49 17.09 -9.95
C VAL A 315 20.15 15.67 -9.52
N LYS A 316 18.90 15.26 -9.74
CA LYS A 316 18.43 13.90 -9.46
C LYS A 316 18.16 13.15 -10.77
N GLU A 317 19.00 12.15 -11.01
CA GLU A 317 18.99 11.24 -12.14
C GLU A 317 18.63 9.81 -11.70
N GLY A 318 18.43 8.93 -12.67
CA GLY A 318 18.21 7.50 -12.42
C GLY A 318 16.87 7.18 -11.76
N SER A 319 16.56 5.89 -11.65
CA SER A 319 15.26 5.43 -11.12
C SER A 319 15.16 5.44 -9.59
N GLY A 320 16.28 5.64 -8.89
CA GLY A 320 16.38 5.59 -7.43
C GLY A 320 15.73 6.78 -6.72
N ARG A 321 15.96 6.87 -5.42
CA ARG A 321 15.39 7.90 -4.55
C ARG A 321 16.48 8.75 -3.89
N LEU A 322 16.36 10.07 -3.98
CA LEU A 322 17.10 11.02 -3.14
C LEU A 322 16.18 11.51 -2.03
N ILE A 323 16.66 11.49 -0.78
CA ILE A 323 15.92 11.99 0.38
C ILE A 323 16.66 13.21 0.95
N LEU A 324 16.01 14.37 0.94
CA LEU A 324 16.53 15.61 1.52
C LEU A 324 15.95 15.93 2.91
N GLY A 325 14.85 15.28 3.29
CA GLY A 325 14.24 15.43 4.61
C GLY A 325 13.41 14.21 4.98
N ALA A 326 13.58 13.71 6.21
CA ALA A 326 12.77 12.62 6.77
C ALA A 326 12.68 12.75 8.30
N GLY A 327 11.46 12.83 8.84
CA GLY A 327 11.16 12.88 10.28
C GLY A 327 11.57 14.19 10.98
N GLY A 328 10.80 14.61 11.99
CA GLY A 328 11.10 15.81 12.79
C GLY A 328 10.99 17.14 12.02
N THR A 329 11.70 18.17 12.50
CA THR A 329 11.86 19.47 11.81
C THR A 329 13.18 19.45 11.04
N PRO A 330 13.17 19.12 9.74
CA PRO A 330 14.41 18.99 8.98
C PRO A 330 15.12 20.35 8.80
N PRO A 331 16.45 20.32 8.60
CA PRO A 331 17.23 21.54 8.38
C PRO A 331 16.82 22.24 7.08
N ALA A 332 16.75 23.57 7.10
CA ALA A 332 16.50 24.37 5.90
C ALA A 332 17.75 24.43 5.04
N HIS A 333 17.66 23.99 3.78
CA HIS A 333 18.74 24.15 2.82
C HIS A 333 18.81 25.58 2.28
N THR A 334 20.00 26.06 1.93
CA THR A 334 20.21 27.45 1.48
C THR A 334 20.90 27.59 0.12
N TYR A 335 21.21 26.47 -0.55
CA TYR A 335 21.86 26.49 -1.85
C TYR A 335 21.05 27.25 -2.91
N SER A 336 21.72 27.95 -3.84
CA SER A 336 21.03 28.80 -4.83
C SER A 336 21.01 28.24 -6.25
N GLY A 337 21.77 27.20 -6.57
CA GLY A 337 21.68 26.54 -7.86
C GLY A 337 20.38 25.74 -7.99
N ASP A 338 20.00 25.39 -9.21
CA ASP A 338 18.72 24.74 -9.48
C ASP A 338 18.60 23.36 -8.82
N THR A 339 17.39 23.00 -8.40
CA THR A 339 17.02 21.63 -8.05
C THR A 339 16.39 21.00 -9.28
N VAL A 340 17.08 20.08 -9.93
CA VAL A 340 16.62 19.41 -11.15
C VAL A 340 16.28 17.95 -10.85
N VAL A 341 15.10 17.49 -11.26
CA VAL A 341 14.64 16.10 -11.11
C VAL A 341 14.34 15.52 -12.49
N ASN A 342 15.32 14.86 -13.08
CA ASN A 342 15.25 14.25 -14.41
C ASN A 342 14.77 12.78 -14.37
N GLY A 343 14.85 12.13 -13.21
CA GLY A 343 14.38 10.75 -13.05
C GLY A 343 14.13 10.32 -11.61
N GLY A 344 13.33 9.26 -11.44
CA GLY A 344 13.05 8.66 -10.15
C GLY A 344 12.32 9.61 -9.20
N VAL A 345 12.70 9.58 -7.92
CA VAL A 345 12.03 10.37 -6.87
C VAL A 345 13.02 11.25 -6.11
N LEU A 346 12.69 12.53 -5.98
CA LEU A 346 13.23 13.41 -4.96
C LEU A 346 12.20 13.50 -3.83
N MET A 347 12.54 13.06 -2.63
CA MET A 347 11.68 13.19 -1.46
C MET A 347 12.18 14.33 -0.58
N ALA A 348 11.29 15.28 -0.28
CA ALA A 348 11.58 16.44 0.56
C ALA A 348 10.46 16.69 1.57
N HIS A 349 10.78 17.49 2.59
CA HIS A 349 9.83 18.07 3.54
C HIS A 349 9.58 19.53 3.13
N ASN A 350 9.21 20.39 4.09
CA ASN A 350 9.20 21.85 3.93
C ASN A 350 10.60 22.49 3.85
N ASN A 351 11.62 21.75 3.38
CA ASN A 351 13.03 22.13 3.48
C ASN A 351 13.77 22.27 2.14
N LEU A 352 13.09 22.13 1.00
CA LEU A 352 13.67 22.51 -0.30
C LEU A 352 14.14 23.96 -0.26
N SER A 353 15.33 24.24 -0.80
CA SER A 353 15.92 25.58 -0.73
C SER A 353 15.01 26.62 -1.41
N PRO A 354 14.61 27.69 -0.71
CA PRO A 354 13.81 28.77 -1.30
C PRO A 354 14.62 29.60 -2.31
N ASN A 355 15.95 29.49 -2.30
CA ASN A 355 16.84 30.21 -3.20
C ASN A 355 17.02 29.51 -4.55
N SER A 356 16.46 28.30 -4.71
CA SER A 356 16.62 27.46 -5.88
C SER A 356 15.34 27.42 -6.72
N ASN A 357 15.48 27.37 -8.05
CA ASN A 357 14.38 27.00 -8.94
C ASN A 357 14.23 25.48 -8.98
N LEU A 358 12.99 24.98 -8.84
CA LEU A 358 12.70 23.55 -8.96
C LEU A 358 12.34 23.21 -10.41
N LYS A 359 13.04 22.26 -11.02
CA LYS A 359 12.78 21.78 -12.39
C LYS A 359 12.46 20.29 -12.38
N LEU A 360 11.24 19.93 -12.75
CA LEU A 360 10.82 18.55 -12.93
C LEU A 360 10.81 18.18 -14.41
N ASN A 361 11.61 17.19 -14.80
CA ASN A 361 11.86 16.84 -16.20
C ASN A 361 12.06 15.32 -16.39
N GLY A 362 11.19 14.52 -15.76
CA GLY A 362 11.16 13.06 -15.87
C GLY A 362 11.08 12.32 -14.53
N GLY A 363 11.09 13.05 -13.41
CA GLY A 363 10.91 12.50 -12.08
C GLY A 363 9.89 13.24 -11.22
N VAL A 364 9.66 12.71 -10.02
CA VAL A 364 8.61 13.16 -9.11
C VAL A 364 9.22 13.78 -7.86
N LEU A 365 8.66 14.92 -7.44
CA LEU A 365 8.85 15.43 -6.10
C LEU A 365 7.84 14.78 -5.15
N GLU A 366 8.31 13.92 -4.25
CA GLU A 366 7.50 13.44 -3.13
C GLU A 366 7.64 14.37 -1.93
N TRP A 367 6.51 14.73 -1.34
CA TRP A 367 6.43 15.48 -0.10
C TRP A 367 6.20 14.53 1.07
N TYR A 368 6.93 14.74 2.16
CA TYR A 368 6.86 13.98 3.40
C TYR A 368 6.86 15.02 4.52
N TRP A 369 5.88 15.23 5.42
CA TRP A 369 4.50 14.73 5.61
C TRP A 369 3.48 15.73 4.97
N SER A 370 2.23 15.81 5.44
CA SER A 370 1.22 16.80 5.04
C SER A 370 1.71 18.24 4.90
N GLY A 371 1.00 19.00 4.07
CA GLY A 371 1.20 20.44 3.94
C GLY A 371 0.71 20.96 2.60
N THR A 372 1.16 22.17 2.27
CA THR A 372 0.94 22.79 0.97
C THR A 372 2.28 23.06 0.30
N PHE A 373 2.42 22.61 -0.94
CA PHE A 373 3.49 23.04 -1.83
C PHE A 373 2.99 24.20 -2.70
N SER A 374 3.56 25.40 -2.52
CA SER A 374 3.04 26.65 -3.10
C SER A 374 4.08 27.46 -3.91
N ARG A 375 4.85 26.83 -4.79
CA ARG A 375 5.80 27.55 -5.66
C ARG A 375 5.13 27.94 -6.97
N SER A 376 5.16 29.22 -7.34
CA SER A 376 4.58 29.68 -8.62
C SER A 376 5.40 29.19 -9.82
N LEU A 377 4.75 29.03 -10.97
CA LEU A 377 5.43 28.74 -12.22
C LEU A 377 6.41 29.87 -12.60
N GLY A 378 7.64 29.49 -12.98
CA GLY A 378 8.64 30.42 -13.48
C GLY A 378 10.07 29.93 -13.32
N SER A 379 11.03 30.71 -13.81
CA SER A 379 12.45 30.36 -13.84
C SER A 379 13.29 30.94 -12.70
N GLY A 380 12.70 31.76 -11.82
CA GLY A 380 13.39 32.40 -10.70
C GLY A 380 13.55 31.50 -9.48
N ALA A 381 14.32 31.98 -8.51
CA ALA A 381 14.45 31.38 -7.19
C ALA A 381 13.07 31.23 -6.51
N GLY A 382 12.83 30.08 -5.87
CA GLY A 382 11.57 29.80 -5.19
C GLY A 382 10.40 29.49 -6.13
N GLN A 383 10.63 29.45 -7.44
CA GLN A 383 9.64 29.07 -8.44
C GLN A 383 9.81 27.59 -8.86
N VAL A 384 8.86 27.10 -9.66
CA VAL A 384 8.86 25.72 -10.19
C VAL A 384 8.63 25.70 -11.69
N GLN A 385 9.21 24.70 -12.36
CA GLN A 385 9.00 24.36 -13.75
C GLN A 385 8.75 22.87 -13.88
N ILE A 386 7.83 22.48 -14.74
CA ILE A 386 7.54 21.08 -15.09
C ILE A 386 7.72 20.97 -16.59
N LEU A 387 8.93 20.62 -17.02
CA LEU A 387 9.43 20.88 -18.38
C LEU A 387 9.19 19.73 -19.37
N GLY A 388 8.99 18.51 -18.88
CA GLY A 388 8.92 17.34 -19.74
C GLY A 388 8.81 16.03 -18.97
N GLY A 389 8.74 14.93 -19.72
CA GLY A 389 8.71 13.57 -19.17
C GLY A 389 7.50 13.27 -18.28
N ALA A 390 7.57 12.13 -17.58
CA ALA A 390 6.63 11.79 -16.52
C ALA A 390 7.04 12.50 -15.23
N SER A 391 6.48 13.68 -15.01
CA SER A 391 6.87 14.60 -13.95
C SER A 391 5.69 14.99 -13.08
N GLY A 392 5.94 15.31 -11.82
CA GLY A 392 4.91 15.87 -10.95
C GLY A 392 5.19 15.62 -9.48
N PHE A 393 4.14 15.27 -8.74
CA PHE A 393 4.16 15.29 -7.28
C PHE A 393 3.63 13.98 -6.69
N GLY A 394 4.02 13.73 -5.43
CA GLY A 394 3.48 12.65 -4.61
C GLY A 394 3.49 13.01 -3.13
N GLU A 395 2.72 12.28 -2.34
CA GLU A 395 2.72 12.34 -0.87
C GLU A 395 3.22 10.99 -0.34
N ASN A 396 4.17 11.00 0.60
CA ASN A 396 4.79 9.78 1.13
C ASN A 396 4.81 9.72 2.67
N GLY A 397 3.90 10.40 3.34
CA GLY A 397 3.81 10.48 4.80
C GLY A 397 2.55 9.86 5.39
N ALA A 398 1.75 9.10 4.62
CA ALA A 398 0.42 8.60 5.00
C ALA A 398 -0.60 9.73 5.28
N ASN A 399 -0.47 10.86 4.55
CA ASN A 399 -1.13 12.12 4.87
C ASN A 399 -1.67 12.87 3.65
N ALA A 400 -2.08 14.13 3.83
CA ALA A 400 -2.60 14.98 2.77
C ALA A 400 -1.60 16.06 2.32
N LEU A 401 -1.27 16.07 1.03
CA LEU A 401 -0.55 17.15 0.37
C LEU A 401 -1.50 17.95 -0.51
N THR A 402 -1.46 19.28 -0.41
CA THR A 402 -2.03 20.19 -1.41
C THR A 402 -0.92 20.76 -2.28
N VAL A 403 -1.08 20.69 -3.59
CA VAL A 403 -0.19 21.31 -4.59
C VAL A 403 -0.93 22.49 -5.21
N ASP A 404 -0.32 23.67 -5.11
CA ASP A 404 -0.79 24.93 -5.68
C ASP A 404 0.42 25.59 -6.38
N ILE A 405 0.52 25.41 -7.69
CA ILE A 405 1.66 25.89 -8.50
C ILE A 405 1.27 26.96 -9.52
N GLY A 406 -0.04 27.16 -9.72
CA GLY A 406 -0.59 28.23 -10.55
C GLY A 406 -0.68 29.56 -9.80
N GLY A 407 -0.75 29.52 -8.46
CA GLY A 407 -0.93 30.71 -7.64
C GLY A 407 -2.26 31.39 -7.98
N THR A 408 -2.22 32.58 -8.60
CA THR A 408 -3.43 33.26 -9.12
C THR A 408 -3.69 33.03 -10.61
N THR A 409 -2.82 32.26 -11.27
CA THR A 409 -2.88 31.99 -12.71
C THR A 409 -3.21 30.53 -12.98
N GLU A 410 -3.86 30.26 -14.10
CA GLU A 410 -4.17 28.88 -14.50
C GLU A 410 -2.95 28.15 -15.07
N LEU A 411 -2.90 26.83 -14.86
CA LEU A 411 -1.92 25.96 -15.47
C LEU A 411 -2.30 25.64 -16.92
N VAL A 412 -1.66 26.35 -17.85
CA VAL A 412 -1.79 26.09 -19.30
C VAL A 412 -0.80 25.00 -19.71
N TRP A 413 -1.29 23.82 -20.06
CA TRP A 413 -0.47 22.68 -20.45
C TRP A 413 0.14 22.90 -21.83
N GLY A 414 1.44 22.64 -21.96
CA GLY A 414 2.22 22.93 -23.16
C GLY A 414 2.87 24.32 -23.13
N SER A 415 2.67 25.10 -22.06
CA SER A 415 3.38 26.37 -21.88
C SER A 415 4.85 26.15 -21.50
N THR A 416 5.65 27.21 -21.58
CA THR A 416 7.10 27.18 -21.34
C THR A 416 7.50 26.52 -20.02
N TYR A 417 6.72 26.72 -18.96
CA TYR A 417 7.04 26.22 -17.61
C TYR A 417 6.16 25.05 -17.16
N PHE A 418 5.19 24.63 -17.97
CA PHE A 418 4.30 23.51 -17.67
C PHE A 418 3.99 22.71 -18.94
N ASN A 419 4.85 21.74 -19.24
CA ASN A 419 4.76 20.84 -20.39
C ASN A 419 5.21 19.39 -20.09
N PRO A 420 4.71 18.73 -19.02
CA PRO A 420 4.99 17.31 -18.83
C PRO A 420 4.35 16.48 -19.94
N SER A 421 5.02 15.38 -20.36
CA SER A 421 4.38 14.39 -21.23
C SER A 421 3.31 13.59 -20.48
N THR A 422 3.54 13.38 -19.18
CA THR A 422 2.59 12.81 -18.23
C THR A 422 2.68 13.58 -16.92
N PHE A 423 1.58 14.16 -16.45
CA PHE A 423 1.55 14.80 -15.14
C PHE A 423 1.24 13.75 -14.06
N VAL A 424 2.22 13.48 -13.20
CA VAL A 424 2.10 12.52 -12.11
C VAL A 424 1.51 13.23 -10.89
N LEU A 425 0.35 12.78 -10.42
CA LEU A 425 -0.32 13.34 -9.23
C LEU A 425 -0.23 12.43 -8.01
N GLN A 426 0.41 11.28 -8.14
CA GLN A 426 0.85 10.47 -7.00
C GLN A 426 1.87 9.43 -7.48
N ALA A 427 2.98 9.27 -6.78
CA ALA A 427 4.00 8.29 -7.11
C ALA A 427 3.64 6.87 -6.65
N ALA A 428 4.28 5.86 -7.26
CA ALA A 428 4.11 4.46 -6.85
C ALA A 428 4.64 4.18 -5.44
N SER A 429 5.56 5.02 -4.97
CA SER A 429 6.19 4.96 -3.66
C SER A 429 5.37 5.54 -2.52
N ALA A 430 4.17 6.07 -2.79
CA ALA A 430 3.28 6.63 -1.79
C ALA A 430 2.94 5.62 -0.68
N GLN A 431 2.90 6.09 0.57
CA GLN A 431 2.54 5.27 1.71
C GLN A 431 1.02 5.05 1.79
N ALA A 432 0.60 4.02 2.52
CA ALA A 432 -0.84 3.80 2.72
C ALA A 432 -1.48 5.00 3.43
N GLY A 433 -2.60 5.50 2.91
CA GLY A 433 -3.25 6.72 3.42
C GLY A 433 -2.75 8.03 2.82
N SER A 434 -1.74 7.99 1.95
CA SER A 434 -1.21 9.17 1.24
C SER A 434 -2.15 9.72 0.18
N THR A 435 -2.54 10.98 0.33
CA THR A 435 -3.48 11.69 -0.55
C THR A 435 -2.85 12.97 -1.09
N LEU A 436 -3.12 13.27 -2.36
CA LEU A 436 -2.67 14.50 -3.01
C LEU A 436 -3.88 15.27 -3.54
N THR A 437 -3.89 16.58 -3.36
CA THR A 437 -4.86 17.50 -3.99
C THR A 437 -4.12 18.50 -4.86
N LEU A 438 -4.43 18.53 -6.16
CA LEU A 438 -4.09 19.64 -7.04
C LEU A 438 -5.17 20.71 -6.91
N ALA A 439 -4.81 21.86 -6.35
CA ALA A 439 -5.71 22.98 -6.14
C ALA A 439 -6.04 23.70 -7.45
N ASP A 440 -5.05 23.78 -8.36
CA ASP A 440 -5.09 24.58 -9.58
C ASP A 440 -6.06 24.04 -10.64
N GLY A 441 -6.58 24.98 -11.45
CA GLY A 441 -7.24 24.67 -12.72
C GLY A 441 -6.24 24.27 -13.80
N LEU A 442 -6.71 23.46 -14.75
CA LEU A 442 -5.90 22.95 -15.87
C LEU A 442 -6.55 23.35 -17.20
N ASP A 443 -5.79 24.03 -18.06
CA ASP A 443 -6.14 24.19 -19.47
C ASP A 443 -5.34 23.19 -20.31
N LEU A 444 -6.05 22.28 -20.99
CA LEU A 444 -5.45 21.24 -21.82
C LEU A 444 -4.85 21.80 -23.13
N ASN A 445 -5.27 23.02 -23.52
CA ASN A 445 -4.68 23.81 -24.60
C ASN A 445 -4.60 23.05 -25.94
N GLY A 446 -5.71 22.47 -26.37
CA GLY A 446 -5.90 21.90 -27.71
C GLY A 446 -5.26 20.54 -27.99
N ASP A 447 -4.67 19.87 -26.99
CA ASP A 447 -3.97 18.60 -27.16
C ASP A 447 -4.53 17.49 -26.25
N ALA A 448 -4.12 16.25 -26.53
CA ALA A 448 -4.29 15.14 -25.61
C ALA A 448 -3.28 15.22 -24.43
N ARG A 449 -3.77 15.21 -23.20
CA ARG A 449 -2.95 15.29 -21.97
C ARG A 449 -3.10 14.04 -21.11
N THR A 450 -2.00 13.60 -20.49
CA THR A 450 -1.99 12.39 -19.67
C THR A 450 -1.76 12.71 -18.20
N ILE A 451 -2.62 12.21 -17.33
CA ILE A 451 -2.47 12.25 -15.87
C ILE A 451 -2.26 10.83 -15.35
N ALA A 452 -1.22 10.65 -14.53
CA ALA A 452 -0.91 9.38 -13.89
C ALA A 452 -1.13 9.46 -12.37
N VAL A 453 -1.80 8.46 -11.82
CA VAL A 453 -1.84 8.20 -10.38
C VAL A 453 -1.25 6.81 -10.18
N ASN A 454 0.03 6.77 -9.78
CA ASN A 454 0.82 5.54 -9.79
C ASN A 454 0.79 4.78 -8.47
N ALA A 455 0.19 5.34 -7.41
CA ALA A 455 0.10 4.67 -6.13
C ALA A 455 -0.62 3.33 -6.23
N THR A 456 0.01 2.31 -5.64
CA THR A 456 -0.49 0.94 -5.54
C THR A 456 -0.91 0.60 -4.11
N THR A 457 -0.60 1.45 -3.14
CA THR A 457 -0.90 1.27 -1.72
C THR A 457 -2.33 1.71 -1.42
N GLN A 458 -2.97 1.07 -0.43
CA GLN A 458 -4.38 1.33 -0.11
C GLN A 458 -4.60 2.69 0.55
N GLY A 459 -5.81 3.24 0.40
CA GLY A 459 -6.16 4.54 0.95
C GLY A 459 -5.41 5.71 0.30
N THR A 460 -4.84 5.49 -0.90
CA THR A 460 -4.15 6.53 -1.66
C THR A 460 -4.98 6.99 -2.84
N TRP A 461 -4.94 8.29 -3.10
CA TRP A 461 -5.60 8.89 -4.25
C TRP A 461 -5.04 10.28 -4.55
N ALA A 462 -5.37 10.77 -5.75
CA ALA A 462 -5.22 12.16 -6.12
C ALA A 462 -6.59 12.80 -6.36
N THR A 463 -6.72 14.08 -6.02
CA THR A 463 -7.92 14.90 -6.28
C THR A 463 -7.52 16.13 -7.08
N ILE A 464 -8.30 16.49 -8.10
CA ILE A 464 -8.22 17.79 -8.77
C ILE A 464 -9.45 18.60 -8.38
N THR A 465 -9.23 19.75 -7.75
CA THR A 465 -10.31 20.66 -7.32
C THR A 465 -10.48 21.86 -8.25
N GLY A 466 -9.50 22.13 -9.11
CA GLY A 466 -9.63 23.13 -10.17
C GLY A 466 -10.45 22.62 -11.36
N VAL A 467 -11.01 23.56 -12.13
CA VAL A 467 -11.70 23.24 -13.38
C VAL A 467 -10.69 22.76 -14.41
N ILE A 468 -11.03 21.70 -15.14
CA ILE A 468 -10.32 21.28 -16.34
C ILE A 468 -11.07 21.85 -17.54
N ARG A 469 -10.37 22.60 -18.38
CA ARG A 469 -10.93 23.24 -19.57
C ARG A 469 -10.03 23.09 -20.79
N ASN A 470 -10.57 23.50 -21.93
CA ASN A 470 -9.81 23.76 -23.14
C ASN A 470 -10.12 25.18 -23.59
N THR A 471 -9.09 26.00 -23.80
CA THR A 471 -9.26 27.35 -24.37
C THR A 471 -8.90 27.44 -25.84
N SER A 472 -8.32 26.38 -26.40
CA SER A 472 -8.02 26.26 -27.82
C SER A 472 -9.29 25.98 -28.62
N GLY A 473 -9.28 26.32 -29.91
CA GLY A 473 -10.33 25.92 -30.85
C GLY A 473 -10.21 24.49 -31.37
N THR A 474 -9.16 23.75 -30.97
CA THR A 474 -8.95 22.33 -31.32
C THR A 474 -9.39 21.46 -30.14
N PRO A 475 -10.13 20.36 -30.34
CA PRO A 475 -10.59 19.51 -29.23
C PRO A 475 -9.42 18.94 -28.41
N ALA A 476 -9.54 18.99 -27.08
CA ALA A 476 -8.50 18.53 -26.15
C ALA A 476 -9.01 17.39 -25.24
N SER A 477 -8.28 16.28 -25.18
CA SER A 477 -8.69 15.07 -24.45
C SER A 477 -7.83 14.79 -23.22
N LEU A 478 -8.42 14.15 -22.21
CA LEU A 478 -7.70 13.68 -21.02
C LEU A 478 -7.46 12.17 -21.04
N THR A 479 -6.27 11.70 -20.69
CA THR A 479 -5.98 10.27 -20.46
C THR A 479 -5.58 10.04 -19.00
N LYS A 480 -6.33 9.17 -18.29
CA LYS A 480 -5.99 8.70 -16.95
C LYS A 480 -5.25 7.36 -17.02
N THR A 481 -4.03 7.33 -16.50
CA THR A 481 -3.17 6.14 -16.40
C THR A 481 -2.80 5.82 -14.95
N GLY A 482 -2.09 4.71 -14.74
CA GLY A 482 -1.67 4.24 -13.41
C GLY A 482 -2.80 3.58 -12.61
N PRO A 483 -2.48 2.66 -11.71
CA PRO A 483 -3.47 1.84 -10.99
C PRO A 483 -4.28 2.62 -9.94
N GLY A 484 -3.82 3.80 -9.52
CA GLY A 484 -4.44 4.57 -8.45
C GLY A 484 -5.74 5.27 -8.85
N LEU A 485 -6.40 5.83 -7.83
CA LEU A 485 -7.64 6.59 -7.94
C LEU A 485 -7.37 8.08 -8.22
N LEU A 486 -7.95 8.61 -9.29
CA LEU A 486 -8.08 10.05 -9.55
C LEU A 486 -9.52 10.49 -9.30
N ILE A 487 -9.70 11.57 -8.53
CA ILE A 487 -11.00 12.17 -8.23
C ILE A 487 -11.07 13.56 -8.86
N LEU A 488 -12.11 13.83 -9.65
CA LEU A 488 -12.44 15.18 -10.11
C LEU A 488 -13.50 15.76 -9.18
N ASN A 489 -13.18 16.88 -8.54
CA ASN A 489 -14.01 17.54 -7.53
C ASN A 489 -14.03 19.07 -7.69
N ALA A 490 -14.17 19.56 -8.92
CA ALA A 490 -14.27 21.00 -9.13
C ALA A 490 -15.61 21.56 -8.65
N SER A 491 -15.60 22.84 -8.24
CA SER A 491 -16.81 23.57 -7.86
C SER A 491 -17.71 23.86 -9.06
N SER A 492 -17.11 24.04 -10.24
CA SER A 492 -17.76 24.36 -11.52
C SER A 492 -17.58 23.25 -12.55
N ALA A 493 -18.33 23.31 -13.66
CA ALA A 493 -18.28 22.32 -14.73
C ALA A 493 -16.93 22.30 -15.45
N ASN A 494 -16.51 21.12 -15.89
CA ASN A 494 -15.36 20.99 -16.79
C ASN A 494 -15.80 21.29 -18.24
N THR A 495 -14.92 21.94 -19.01
CA THR A 495 -15.24 22.41 -20.37
C THR A 495 -14.22 21.98 -21.43
N TYR A 496 -13.38 20.99 -21.15
CA TYR A 496 -12.63 20.31 -22.20
C TYR A 496 -13.57 19.45 -23.06
N ASP A 497 -13.20 19.26 -24.33
CA ASP A 497 -14.13 18.92 -25.42
C ASP A 497 -13.64 17.76 -26.31
N GLY A 498 -12.47 17.18 -26.03
CA GLY A 498 -11.94 16.01 -26.73
C GLY A 498 -12.26 14.67 -26.04
N GLY A 499 -12.99 14.68 -24.91
CA GLY A 499 -13.33 13.47 -24.15
C GLY A 499 -12.25 13.00 -23.17
N THR A 500 -12.46 11.81 -22.60
CA THR A 500 -11.60 11.22 -21.56
C THR A 500 -11.36 9.74 -21.80
N THR A 501 -10.10 9.29 -21.81
CA THR A 501 -9.74 7.86 -21.79
C THR A 501 -9.30 7.45 -20.39
N ILE A 502 -9.94 6.43 -19.81
CA ILE A 502 -9.50 5.77 -18.58
C ILE A 502 -8.76 4.50 -18.98
N SER A 503 -7.43 4.56 -19.02
CA SER A 503 -6.61 3.44 -19.49
C SER A 503 -6.26 2.45 -18.38
N ALA A 504 -6.26 2.90 -17.13
CA ALA A 504 -5.95 2.09 -15.95
C ALA A 504 -6.46 2.74 -14.65
N GLY A 505 -6.63 1.91 -13.62
CA GLY A 505 -7.05 2.35 -12.30
C GLY A 505 -8.48 2.88 -12.29
N THR A 506 -8.76 3.83 -11.39
CA THR A 506 -10.09 4.42 -11.23
C THR A 506 -10.07 5.91 -11.53
N LEU A 507 -11.01 6.38 -12.34
CA LEU A 507 -11.38 7.80 -12.42
C LEU A 507 -12.76 8.00 -11.78
N ARG A 508 -12.87 8.92 -10.82
CA ARG A 508 -14.13 9.27 -10.17
C ARG A 508 -14.57 10.69 -10.52
N PHE A 509 -15.80 10.83 -11.00
CA PHE A 509 -16.49 12.11 -11.11
C PHE A 509 -17.42 12.30 -9.91
N LEU A 510 -17.20 13.34 -9.10
CA LEU A 510 -18.09 13.63 -7.98
C LEU A 510 -19.37 14.35 -8.37
N LYS A 511 -19.44 14.98 -9.55
CA LYS A 511 -20.66 15.60 -10.08
C LYS A 511 -20.80 15.30 -11.55
N LYS A 512 -22.04 15.30 -12.04
CA LYS A 512 -22.39 15.07 -13.45
C LYS A 512 -21.68 16.04 -14.40
N THR A 513 -21.59 17.31 -13.99
CA THR A 513 -20.98 18.40 -14.76
C THR A 513 -19.46 18.36 -14.83
N LEU A 514 -18.81 17.46 -14.08
CA LEU A 514 -17.37 17.23 -14.16
C LEU A 514 -17.01 16.24 -15.27
N MET A 515 -17.97 15.42 -15.70
CA MET A 515 -17.83 14.59 -16.90
C MET A 515 -17.94 15.50 -18.13
N PRO A 516 -17.09 15.34 -19.17
CA PRO A 516 -17.08 16.27 -20.29
C PRO A 516 -18.42 16.22 -21.03
N ALA A 517 -18.95 17.39 -21.41
CA ALA A 517 -20.22 17.48 -22.14
C ALA A 517 -20.09 17.04 -23.61
N VAL A 518 -18.87 17.09 -24.16
CA VAL A 518 -18.53 16.73 -25.54
C VAL A 518 -17.30 15.81 -25.51
N GLY A 519 -17.28 14.85 -26.43
CA GLY A 519 -16.27 13.80 -26.47
C GLY A 519 -16.63 12.61 -25.57
N ASP A 520 -16.13 11.45 -25.95
CA ASP A 520 -16.47 10.18 -25.29
C ASP A 520 -15.64 9.97 -24.00
N VAL A 521 -16.27 9.36 -22.99
CA VAL A 521 -15.54 8.78 -21.85
C VAL A 521 -15.28 7.30 -22.15
N ALA A 522 -14.09 6.99 -22.65
CA ALA A 522 -13.68 5.64 -23.00
C ALA A 522 -13.07 4.90 -21.80
N VAL A 523 -13.73 3.83 -21.34
CA VAL A 523 -13.26 2.95 -20.28
C VAL A 523 -12.58 1.72 -20.88
N GLN A 524 -11.28 1.60 -20.69
CA GLN A 524 -10.48 0.52 -21.27
C GLN A 524 -10.44 -0.73 -20.38
N ASP A 525 -9.91 -1.83 -20.93
CA ASP A 525 -9.80 -3.12 -20.24
C ASP A 525 -9.05 -2.98 -18.91
N GLY A 526 -9.64 -3.51 -17.84
CA GLY A 526 -9.13 -3.44 -16.48
C GLY A 526 -9.38 -2.11 -15.74
N ALA A 527 -9.91 -1.08 -16.41
CA ALA A 527 -10.17 0.22 -15.80
C ALA A 527 -11.53 0.31 -15.09
N THR A 528 -11.66 1.30 -14.20
CA THR A 528 -12.88 1.59 -13.45
C THR A 528 -13.34 3.03 -13.69
N LEU A 529 -14.59 3.20 -14.12
CA LEU A 529 -15.28 4.48 -14.07
C LEU A 529 -16.11 4.53 -12.78
N SER A 530 -15.91 5.54 -11.94
CA SER A 530 -16.68 5.74 -10.72
C SER A 530 -17.44 7.07 -10.74
N VAL A 531 -18.64 7.07 -10.15
CA VAL A 531 -19.50 8.25 -10.02
C VAL A 531 -20.02 8.36 -8.59
N ALA A 532 -20.22 9.60 -8.11
CA ALA A 532 -20.98 9.83 -6.89
C ALA A 532 -22.49 9.69 -7.16
N VAL A 533 -23.25 9.17 -6.20
CA VAL A 533 -24.68 8.88 -6.32
C VAL A 533 -25.45 9.37 -5.10
N GLY A 534 -26.53 10.11 -5.36
CA GLY A 534 -27.53 10.50 -4.35
C GLY A 534 -27.40 11.92 -3.80
N GLY A 535 -26.26 12.58 -3.99
CA GLY A 535 -26.05 13.98 -3.59
C GLY A 535 -26.47 15.02 -4.64
N THR A 536 -26.38 16.29 -4.27
CA THR A 536 -26.70 17.43 -5.16
C THR A 536 -25.77 17.47 -6.37
N GLY A 537 -26.33 17.42 -7.57
CA GLY A 537 -25.56 17.45 -8.83
C GLY A 537 -24.85 16.13 -9.17
N GLU A 538 -25.04 15.09 -8.36
CA GLU A 538 -24.51 13.75 -8.56
C GLU A 538 -25.43 12.90 -9.47
N TRP A 539 -25.05 11.65 -9.71
CA TRP A 539 -25.90 10.71 -10.45
C TRP A 539 -27.10 10.29 -9.60
N THR A 540 -28.21 10.02 -10.28
CA THR A 540 -29.42 9.47 -9.66
C THR A 540 -29.59 8.00 -10.01
N THR A 541 -30.47 7.30 -9.29
CA THR A 541 -30.82 5.89 -9.57
C THR A 541 -31.82 5.71 -10.71
N GLY A 542 -32.02 6.73 -11.55
CA GLY A 542 -32.89 6.64 -12.73
C GLY A 542 -32.49 5.51 -13.68
N LEU A 543 -33.47 4.95 -14.39
CA LEU A 543 -33.30 3.79 -15.27
C LEU A 543 -32.89 4.16 -16.70
N SER A 544 -32.93 5.44 -17.07
CA SER A 544 -32.54 5.94 -18.39
C SER A 544 -32.22 7.43 -18.36
N GLY A 545 -31.60 7.93 -19.43
CA GLY A 545 -31.23 9.34 -19.57
C GLY A 545 -29.88 9.69 -18.94
N ALA A 546 -29.24 10.74 -19.46
CA ALA A 546 -27.94 11.20 -18.99
C ALA A 546 -27.97 11.56 -17.49
N GLY A 547 -26.87 11.29 -16.78
CA GLY A 547 -26.77 11.57 -15.34
C GLY A 547 -27.56 10.60 -14.44
N THR A 548 -27.94 9.44 -14.97
CA THR A 548 -28.57 8.36 -14.21
C THR A 548 -27.71 7.09 -14.31
N ILE A 549 -27.88 6.14 -13.38
CA ILE A 549 -27.19 4.85 -13.45
C ILE A 549 -27.61 4.07 -14.71
N GLY A 550 -28.90 4.04 -15.05
CA GLY A 550 -29.37 3.35 -16.25
C GLY A 550 -28.89 4.00 -17.55
N GLY A 551 -28.75 5.33 -17.58
CA GLY A 551 -28.09 6.03 -18.67
C GLY A 551 -26.62 5.63 -18.81
N LEU A 552 -25.89 5.54 -17.71
CA LEU A 552 -24.48 5.12 -17.72
C LEU A 552 -24.32 3.71 -18.29
N LEU A 553 -25.17 2.77 -17.87
CA LEU A 553 -25.20 1.40 -18.40
C LEU A 553 -25.58 1.34 -19.89
N ALA A 554 -26.33 2.33 -20.39
CA ALA A 554 -26.68 2.49 -21.80
C ALA A 554 -25.63 3.28 -22.62
N GLY A 555 -24.48 3.64 -22.02
CA GLY A 555 -23.42 4.41 -22.69
C GLY A 555 -23.67 5.92 -22.75
N LEU A 556 -24.56 6.46 -21.91
CA LEU A 556 -24.78 7.90 -21.76
C LEU A 556 -23.95 8.45 -20.60
N GLY A 557 -23.37 9.64 -20.78
CA GLY A 557 -22.57 10.31 -19.77
C GLY A 557 -23.38 11.06 -18.71
N GLY A 558 -22.69 11.93 -17.97
CA GLY A 558 -23.28 12.74 -16.90
C GLY A 558 -24.15 13.88 -17.41
N GLN A 559 -23.93 14.34 -18.63
CA GLN A 559 -24.57 15.49 -19.26
C GLN A 559 -25.24 15.09 -20.58
N SER A 560 -26.17 15.92 -21.07
CA SER A 560 -26.76 15.72 -22.40
C SER A 560 -25.68 15.77 -23.48
N GLY A 561 -25.67 14.79 -24.40
CA GLY A 561 -24.67 14.68 -25.47
C GLY A 561 -23.36 14.00 -25.08
N SER A 562 -23.08 13.85 -23.77
CA SER A 562 -21.93 13.09 -23.27
C SER A 562 -22.16 11.59 -23.46
N THR A 563 -21.16 10.85 -23.92
CA THR A 563 -21.20 9.39 -24.11
C THR A 563 -20.15 8.68 -23.27
N VAL A 564 -20.37 7.40 -23.03
CA VAL A 564 -19.42 6.50 -22.39
C VAL A 564 -19.29 5.24 -23.22
N SER A 565 -18.06 4.84 -23.52
CA SER A 565 -17.77 3.56 -24.18
C SER A 565 -17.00 2.62 -23.25
N TYR A 566 -17.23 1.33 -23.42
CA TYR A 566 -16.66 0.28 -22.58
C TYR A 566 -15.96 -0.75 -23.45
N SER A 567 -14.69 -1.03 -23.16
CA SER A 567 -13.85 -1.99 -23.90
C SER A 567 -13.23 -3.01 -22.95
N GLY A 568 -13.38 -4.29 -23.26
CA GLY A 568 -12.86 -5.38 -22.44
C GLY A 568 -13.59 -5.55 -21.10
N ASN A 569 -12.85 -6.00 -20.08
CA ASN A 569 -13.36 -6.23 -18.73
C ASN A 569 -13.28 -4.94 -17.93
N VAL A 570 -14.41 -4.28 -17.70
CA VAL A 570 -14.47 -2.97 -17.05
C VAL A 570 -15.14 -3.05 -15.68
N LYS A 571 -15.02 -2.00 -14.89
CA LYS A 571 -15.79 -1.84 -13.65
C LYS A 571 -16.55 -0.52 -13.62
N LEU A 572 -17.75 -0.55 -13.06
CA LEU A 572 -18.51 0.63 -12.69
C LEU A 572 -18.55 0.78 -11.16
N GLY A 573 -18.16 1.96 -10.70
CA GLY A 573 -18.05 2.29 -9.28
C GLY A 573 -19.11 3.27 -8.80
N PHE A 574 -19.91 2.91 -7.80
CA PHE A 574 -20.86 3.80 -7.15
C PHE A 574 -20.28 4.28 -5.81
N HIS A 575 -20.08 5.59 -5.69
CA HIS A 575 -19.63 6.26 -4.47
C HIS A 575 -20.84 6.89 -3.77
N VAL A 576 -21.41 6.18 -2.79
CA VAL A 576 -22.82 6.35 -2.42
C VAL A 576 -22.98 7.16 -1.15
N ALA A 577 -23.80 8.20 -1.19
CA ALA A 577 -24.24 8.94 -0.01
C ALA A 577 -25.67 8.54 0.39
N GLY A 578 -25.92 8.44 1.70
CA GLY A 578 -27.21 8.00 2.22
C GLY A 578 -27.61 6.61 1.72
N THR A 579 -28.92 6.36 1.61
CA THR A 579 -29.46 5.10 1.06
C THR A 579 -30.00 5.34 -0.34
N GLN A 580 -29.50 4.58 -1.31
CA GLN A 580 -29.91 4.62 -2.71
C GLN A 580 -30.39 3.24 -3.15
N THR A 581 -31.47 3.19 -3.93
CA THR A 581 -31.98 1.94 -4.51
C THR A 581 -31.98 2.04 -6.02
N TYR A 582 -31.27 1.12 -6.67
CA TYR A 582 -31.32 0.92 -8.11
C TYR A 582 -32.06 -0.37 -8.43
N SER A 583 -33.23 -0.23 -9.07
CA SER A 583 -34.13 -1.34 -9.39
C SER A 583 -34.09 -1.77 -10.85
N GLY A 584 -33.21 -1.19 -11.66
CA GLY A 584 -32.99 -1.60 -13.04
C GLY A 584 -32.12 -2.84 -13.13
N ASP A 585 -32.25 -3.56 -14.24
CA ASP A 585 -31.38 -4.68 -14.56
C ASP A 585 -30.00 -4.17 -15.02
N ILE A 586 -28.95 -4.74 -14.46
CA ILE A 586 -27.57 -4.47 -14.83
C ILE A 586 -27.07 -5.64 -15.68
N ALA A 587 -26.74 -5.37 -16.94
CA ALA A 587 -26.10 -6.30 -17.85
C ALA A 587 -24.61 -5.95 -18.06
N ASP A 588 -23.86 -6.86 -18.68
CA ASP A 588 -22.50 -6.56 -19.09
C ASP A 588 -22.46 -5.40 -20.09
N VAL A 589 -21.51 -4.50 -19.86
CA VAL A 589 -21.01 -3.53 -20.84
C VAL A 589 -19.57 -3.91 -21.18
N GLY A 590 -19.12 -3.63 -22.40
CA GLY A 590 -17.85 -4.17 -22.89
C GLY A 590 -17.91 -5.70 -23.02
N SER A 591 -16.89 -6.40 -22.55
CA SER A 591 -16.84 -7.87 -22.51
C SER A 591 -17.35 -8.46 -21.19
N SER A 592 -17.15 -7.74 -20.08
CA SER A 592 -17.62 -8.12 -18.75
C SER A 592 -17.65 -6.88 -17.86
N LEU A 593 -18.67 -6.76 -17.01
CA LEU A 593 -18.83 -5.66 -16.07
C LEU A 593 -18.69 -6.14 -14.63
N GLY A 594 -17.74 -5.57 -13.89
CA GLY A 594 -17.72 -5.63 -12.43
C GLY A 594 -18.37 -4.40 -11.79
N ILE A 595 -18.86 -4.56 -10.56
CA ILE A 595 -19.49 -3.50 -9.77
C ILE A 595 -18.64 -3.18 -8.54
N VAL A 596 -18.40 -1.90 -8.28
CA VAL A 596 -17.65 -1.42 -7.11
C VAL A 596 -18.54 -0.49 -6.29
N ILE A 597 -18.74 -0.77 -5.00
CA ILE A 597 -19.42 0.12 -4.05
C ILE A 597 -18.38 0.77 -3.15
N SER A 598 -18.53 2.05 -2.86
CA SER A 598 -17.64 2.79 -1.96
C SER A 598 -18.40 3.91 -1.23
N ASN A 599 -17.68 4.61 -0.34
CA ASN A 599 -18.22 5.56 0.64
C ASN A 599 -18.97 4.85 1.79
N THR A 600 -19.68 5.62 2.63
CA THR A 600 -20.34 5.13 3.84
C THR A 600 -21.83 4.79 3.65
N GLY A 601 -22.42 5.13 2.49
CA GLY A 601 -23.84 4.92 2.21
C GLY A 601 -24.25 3.47 1.94
N THR A 602 -25.54 3.27 1.68
CA THR A 602 -26.15 2.01 1.28
C THR A 602 -26.54 2.05 -0.20
N MET A 603 -26.01 1.12 -1.01
CA MET A 603 -26.54 0.82 -2.34
C MET A 603 -27.41 -0.43 -2.27
N ALA A 604 -28.70 -0.32 -2.55
CA ALA A 604 -29.58 -1.45 -2.75
C ALA A 604 -29.70 -1.78 -4.24
N LEU A 605 -29.30 -3.00 -4.62
CA LEU A 605 -29.52 -3.56 -5.95
C LEU A 605 -30.65 -4.57 -5.87
N THR A 606 -31.73 -4.35 -6.64
CA THR A 606 -32.92 -5.21 -6.64
C THR A 606 -33.31 -5.72 -8.03
N GLY A 607 -32.55 -5.33 -9.08
CA GLY A 607 -32.77 -5.80 -10.45
C GLY A 607 -32.33 -7.26 -10.66
N ASN A 608 -32.80 -7.87 -11.74
CA ASN A 608 -32.42 -9.20 -12.18
C ASN A 608 -31.10 -9.15 -12.97
N ASN A 609 -30.01 -8.88 -12.26
CA ASN A 609 -28.74 -8.51 -12.90
C ASN A 609 -28.04 -9.71 -13.55
N SER A 610 -27.51 -9.49 -14.75
CA SER A 610 -26.82 -10.48 -15.60
C SER A 610 -25.33 -10.20 -15.80
N TYR A 611 -24.79 -9.11 -15.21
CA TYR A 611 -23.36 -8.83 -15.31
C TYR A 611 -22.51 -9.99 -14.78
N THR A 612 -21.39 -10.26 -15.44
CA THR A 612 -20.57 -11.46 -15.20
C THR A 612 -19.29 -11.18 -14.42
N GLY A 613 -18.94 -9.90 -14.22
CA GLY A 613 -17.74 -9.49 -13.52
C GLY A 613 -17.90 -9.43 -12.00
N GLN A 614 -16.79 -9.10 -11.33
CA GLN A 614 -16.71 -9.15 -9.87
C GLN A 614 -17.48 -8.03 -9.18
N THR A 615 -18.17 -8.35 -8.08
CA THR A 615 -18.74 -7.38 -7.13
C THR A 615 -17.74 -7.08 -6.01
N ILE A 616 -17.44 -5.80 -5.77
CA ILE A 616 -16.53 -5.32 -4.74
C ILE A 616 -17.21 -4.23 -3.91
N VAL A 617 -17.13 -4.32 -2.59
CA VAL A 617 -17.63 -3.30 -1.64
C VAL A 617 -16.43 -2.78 -0.87
N LEU A 618 -15.86 -1.65 -1.28
CA LEU A 618 -14.72 -1.02 -0.61
C LEU A 618 -15.11 -0.39 0.74
N GLY A 619 -16.38 0.00 0.89
CA GLY A 619 -16.94 0.55 2.11
C GLY A 619 -18.46 0.66 2.04
N GLY A 620 -19.09 0.96 3.17
CA GLY A 620 -20.53 1.16 3.26
C GLY A 620 -21.31 -0.16 3.23
N THR A 621 -22.57 -0.11 2.77
CA THR A 621 -23.46 -1.28 2.70
C THR A 621 -23.89 -1.56 1.27
N LEU A 622 -23.74 -2.80 0.82
CA LEU A 622 -24.42 -3.33 -0.36
C LEU A 622 -25.63 -4.15 0.10
N GLN A 623 -26.83 -3.65 -0.16
CA GLN A 623 -28.08 -4.37 0.10
C GLN A 623 -28.54 -5.12 -1.16
N PHE A 624 -28.99 -6.36 -1.00
CA PHE A 624 -29.46 -7.21 -2.09
C PHE A 624 -30.53 -8.20 -1.59
N ASP A 625 -31.40 -8.61 -2.48
CA ASP A 625 -32.52 -9.52 -2.21
C ASP A 625 -32.40 -10.86 -2.93
N SER A 626 -31.46 -11.02 -3.87
CA SER A 626 -31.16 -12.32 -4.48
C SER A 626 -29.66 -12.54 -4.77
N ILE A 627 -29.20 -13.77 -4.56
CA ILE A 627 -27.83 -14.21 -4.85
C ILE A 627 -27.87 -15.62 -5.46
N ALA A 628 -27.29 -15.78 -6.64
CA ALA A 628 -27.15 -17.07 -7.32
C ALA A 628 -25.76 -17.70 -7.06
N ASN A 629 -25.62 -18.97 -7.41
CA ASN A 629 -24.33 -19.66 -7.52
C ASN A 629 -23.50 -19.08 -8.68
N VAL A 630 -22.19 -19.33 -8.68
CA VAL A 630 -21.37 -19.27 -9.89
C VAL A 630 -21.94 -20.25 -10.91
N GLY A 631 -22.28 -19.75 -12.11
CA GLY A 631 -22.99 -20.49 -13.15
C GLY A 631 -24.49 -20.69 -12.89
N GLY A 632 -25.06 -20.04 -11.86
CA GLY A 632 -26.46 -20.22 -11.43
C GLY A 632 -27.49 -19.31 -12.11
N GLY A 633 -27.07 -18.44 -13.04
CA GLY A 633 -27.93 -17.46 -13.70
C GLY A 633 -27.97 -16.11 -12.98
N ASN A 634 -28.94 -15.28 -13.36
CA ASN A 634 -29.07 -13.90 -12.89
C ASN A 634 -29.47 -13.80 -11.41
N SER A 635 -29.03 -12.72 -10.78
CA SER A 635 -29.44 -12.34 -9.42
C SER A 635 -29.11 -10.86 -9.20
N SER A 636 -29.50 -10.30 -8.06
CA SER A 636 -29.17 -8.91 -7.69
C SER A 636 -27.66 -8.65 -7.63
N LEU A 637 -26.83 -9.69 -7.49
CA LEU A 637 -25.37 -9.62 -7.49
C LEU A 637 -24.73 -10.16 -8.78
N GLY A 638 -25.49 -10.29 -9.87
CA GLY A 638 -24.99 -10.70 -11.19
C GLY A 638 -24.92 -12.22 -11.39
N ALA A 639 -24.47 -12.61 -12.59
CA ALA A 639 -24.44 -13.98 -13.10
C ALA A 639 -23.01 -14.45 -13.44
N PRO A 640 -22.06 -14.49 -12.48
CA PRO A 640 -20.68 -14.87 -12.76
C PRO A 640 -20.57 -16.33 -13.23
N THR A 641 -19.68 -16.60 -14.17
CA THR A 641 -19.43 -17.96 -14.70
C THR A 641 -18.12 -18.57 -14.22
N THR A 642 -17.26 -17.80 -13.55
CA THR A 642 -15.98 -18.25 -13.00
C THR A 642 -15.90 -17.94 -11.50
N VAL A 643 -15.08 -18.69 -10.76
CA VAL A 643 -14.86 -18.46 -9.32
C VAL A 643 -14.23 -17.09 -9.06
N ALA A 644 -13.31 -16.65 -9.91
CA ALA A 644 -12.65 -15.35 -9.78
C ALA A 644 -13.67 -14.20 -9.84
N ASN A 645 -14.55 -14.19 -10.84
CA ASN A 645 -15.61 -13.18 -10.95
C ASN A 645 -16.74 -13.42 -9.93
N GLY A 646 -16.94 -14.68 -9.53
CA GLY A 646 -17.90 -15.07 -8.51
C GLY A 646 -17.52 -14.67 -7.09
N THR A 647 -16.25 -14.34 -6.83
CA THR A 647 -15.79 -13.94 -5.50
C THR A 647 -16.26 -12.53 -5.18
N ILE A 648 -17.01 -12.34 -4.10
CA ILE A 648 -17.49 -11.03 -3.65
C ILE A 648 -16.45 -10.45 -2.69
N GLY A 649 -15.82 -9.36 -3.10
CA GLY A 649 -14.82 -8.66 -2.29
C GLY A 649 -15.46 -7.62 -1.36
N VAL A 650 -15.13 -7.61 -0.07
CA VAL A 650 -15.74 -6.70 0.91
C VAL A 650 -14.68 -6.09 1.84
N GLY A 651 -14.78 -4.79 2.07
CA GLY A 651 -13.86 -3.98 2.87
C GLY A 651 -12.66 -3.43 2.09
N ASP A 652 -11.92 -2.56 2.77
CA ASP A 652 -10.55 -2.16 2.43
C ASP A 652 -9.68 -2.10 3.70
N ARG A 653 -8.50 -1.45 3.67
CA ARG A 653 -7.64 -1.29 4.86
C ARG A 653 -8.35 -0.62 6.06
N ASN A 654 -9.02 0.52 5.87
CA ASN A 654 -9.57 1.31 6.98
C ASN A 654 -11.10 1.35 6.99
N THR A 655 -11.74 0.85 5.94
CA THR A 655 -13.17 0.96 5.72
C THR A 655 -13.80 -0.43 5.80
N ALA A 656 -14.71 -0.59 6.76
CA ALA A 656 -15.53 -1.80 6.86
C ALA A 656 -16.59 -1.80 5.74
N GLY A 657 -16.86 -2.97 5.19
CA GLY A 657 -17.96 -3.19 4.26
C GLY A 657 -19.03 -4.10 4.86
N THR A 658 -20.29 -3.86 4.50
CA THR A 658 -21.43 -4.68 4.90
C THR A 658 -22.12 -5.25 3.68
N LEU A 659 -22.36 -6.57 3.69
CA LEU A 659 -23.30 -7.24 2.79
C LEU A 659 -24.62 -7.43 3.53
N LYS A 660 -25.69 -6.77 3.07
CA LYS A 660 -27.01 -6.86 3.70
C LYS A 660 -28.00 -7.59 2.81
N TYR A 661 -28.34 -8.80 3.21
CA TYR A 661 -29.33 -9.61 2.52
C TYR A 661 -30.73 -9.35 3.08
N VAL A 662 -31.71 -9.09 2.19
CA VAL A 662 -33.11 -8.82 2.53
C VAL A 662 -34.11 -9.71 1.77
N GLY A 663 -33.62 -10.80 1.16
CA GLY A 663 -34.41 -11.67 0.28
C GLY A 663 -35.28 -12.72 0.96
N SER A 664 -36.02 -13.46 0.13
CA SER A 664 -36.99 -14.49 0.55
C SER A 664 -36.41 -15.89 0.78
N GLY A 665 -35.12 -16.10 0.50
CA GLY A 665 -34.39 -17.35 0.72
C GLY A 665 -33.51 -17.70 -0.48
N HIS A 666 -32.19 -17.83 -0.29
CA HIS A 666 -31.24 -18.10 -1.37
C HIS A 666 -30.05 -18.94 -0.89
N THR A 667 -29.49 -19.74 -1.80
CA THR A 667 -28.23 -20.45 -1.60
C THR A 667 -27.19 -19.99 -2.63
N SER A 668 -25.96 -19.76 -2.19
CA SER A 668 -24.85 -19.41 -3.07
C SER A 668 -23.55 -20.11 -2.68
N ASN A 669 -22.77 -20.52 -3.67
CA ASN A 669 -21.40 -21.04 -3.56
C ASN A 669 -20.33 -19.96 -3.78
N ARG A 670 -20.74 -18.70 -3.91
CA ARG A 670 -19.81 -17.58 -4.10
C ARG A 670 -18.96 -17.39 -2.85
N VAL A 671 -17.67 -17.16 -3.08
CA VAL A 671 -16.69 -16.88 -2.02
C VAL A 671 -16.90 -15.45 -1.53
N ILE A 672 -16.83 -15.24 -0.21
CA ILE A 672 -16.74 -13.91 0.39
C ILE A 672 -15.28 -13.64 0.75
N ASP A 673 -14.70 -12.60 0.15
CA ASP A 673 -13.33 -12.18 0.40
C ASP A 673 -13.31 -10.94 1.30
N MET A 674 -12.81 -11.10 2.52
CA MET A 674 -12.58 -10.02 3.49
C MET A 674 -11.31 -9.26 3.15
N ARG A 675 -11.43 -8.30 2.25
CA ARG A 675 -10.33 -7.52 1.69
C ARG A 675 -9.67 -6.61 2.73
N GLY A 676 -8.39 -6.29 2.52
CA GLY A 676 -7.67 -5.27 3.29
C GLY A 676 -7.10 -5.76 4.62
N SER A 677 -6.63 -4.84 5.46
CA SER A 677 -5.97 -5.11 6.75
C SER A 677 -6.61 -4.30 7.87
N GLY A 678 -7.30 -4.93 8.82
CA GLY A 678 -7.82 -4.26 10.03
C GLY A 678 -9.33 -4.07 10.05
N ALA A 679 -9.94 -3.51 9.01
CA ALA A 679 -11.40 -3.38 8.97
C ALA A 679 -12.09 -4.75 8.86
N GLY A 680 -13.10 -4.98 9.70
CA GLY A 680 -13.96 -6.15 9.66
C GLY A 680 -14.94 -6.12 8.48
N VAL A 681 -15.52 -7.27 8.17
CA VAL A 681 -16.57 -7.42 7.15
C VAL A 681 -17.83 -7.93 7.81
N THR A 682 -18.94 -7.21 7.66
CA THR A 682 -20.22 -7.63 8.22
C THR A 682 -21.04 -8.36 7.16
N ILE A 683 -21.55 -9.55 7.51
CA ILE A 683 -22.61 -10.23 6.75
C ILE A 683 -23.89 -10.09 7.55
N ASP A 684 -24.85 -9.33 7.05
CA ASP A 684 -26.14 -9.04 7.67
C ASP A 684 -27.24 -9.81 6.93
N ALA A 685 -27.91 -10.74 7.63
CA ALA A 685 -29.07 -11.45 7.11
C ALA A 685 -30.36 -10.93 7.76
N SER A 686 -31.06 -10.05 7.05
CA SER A 686 -32.32 -9.42 7.46
C SER A 686 -33.48 -9.72 6.49
N GLY A 687 -33.34 -10.79 5.70
CA GLY A 687 -34.36 -11.27 4.77
C GLY A 687 -35.45 -12.10 5.45
N THR A 688 -36.57 -12.28 4.74
CA THR A 688 -37.71 -13.08 5.21
C THR A 688 -37.44 -14.59 5.11
N GLY A 689 -36.44 -15.02 4.33
CA GLY A 689 -35.97 -16.41 4.31
C GLY A 689 -34.45 -16.53 4.46
N ALA A 690 -33.96 -17.76 4.57
CA ALA A 690 -32.56 -18.04 4.91
C ALA A 690 -31.57 -17.65 3.80
N LEU A 691 -30.46 -17.04 4.19
CA LEU A 691 -29.26 -16.93 3.37
C LEU A 691 -28.33 -18.11 3.65
N VAL A 692 -28.06 -18.96 2.66
CA VAL A 692 -27.14 -20.11 2.78
C VAL A 692 -25.91 -19.88 1.91
N LEU A 693 -24.74 -19.75 2.53
CA LEU A 693 -23.46 -19.58 1.84
C LEU A 693 -22.61 -20.84 1.98
N THR A 694 -22.37 -21.50 0.86
CA THR A 694 -21.54 -22.72 0.75
C THR A 694 -20.12 -22.41 0.27
N GLY A 695 -19.89 -21.20 -0.26
CA GLY A 695 -18.55 -20.69 -0.57
C GLY A 695 -17.79 -20.26 0.67
N ASN A 696 -16.47 -20.34 0.61
CA ASN A 696 -15.60 -19.99 1.74
C ASN A 696 -15.66 -18.49 2.08
N VAL A 697 -15.36 -18.17 3.34
CA VAL A 697 -15.02 -16.81 3.76
C VAL A 697 -13.50 -16.74 3.93
N ILE A 698 -12.85 -15.99 3.05
CA ILE A 698 -11.40 -15.86 3.00
C ILE A 698 -10.97 -14.44 3.39
N GLY A 699 -9.69 -14.24 3.68
CA GLY A 699 -9.10 -12.91 3.74
C GLY A 699 -8.00 -12.82 2.68
N SER A 700 -8.19 -11.97 1.68
CA SER A 700 -7.14 -11.63 0.72
C SER A 700 -6.57 -10.25 1.00
N PHE A 701 -5.27 -10.11 0.75
CA PHE A 701 -4.60 -8.80 0.79
C PHE A 701 -4.02 -8.51 -0.60
N PRO A 702 -4.53 -7.48 -1.29
CA PRO A 702 -4.21 -7.24 -2.70
C PRO A 702 -2.79 -6.74 -2.96
N THR A 703 -1.97 -6.47 -1.92
CA THR A 703 -0.58 -6.03 -2.08
C THR A 703 0.36 -6.78 -1.15
N THR A 704 1.62 -7.02 -1.53
CA THR A 704 2.58 -7.84 -0.76
C THR A 704 3.20 -7.13 0.45
N GLY A 705 2.49 -6.19 1.08
CA GLY A 705 2.99 -5.39 2.20
C GLY A 705 2.77 -6.03 3.57
N ASN A 706 3.81 -6.03 4.40
CA ASN A 706 3.80 -6.54 5.78
C ASN A 706 2.93 -5.61 6.66
N GLY A 707 1.64 -5.91 6.80
CA GLY A 707 0.75 -5.08 7.61
C GLY A 707 -0.67 -5.63 7.74
N GLN A 708 -0.85 -6.96 7.66
CA GLN A 708 -2.14 -7.59 7.92
C GLN A 708 -2.41 -7.59 9.43
N GLU A 709 -3.54 -7.01 9.82
CA GLU A 709 -4.03 -6.98 11.19
C GLU A 709 -5.02 -8.14 11.41
N ASN A 710 -5.27 -8.45 12.68
CA ASN A 710 -6.36 -9.36 13.04
C ASN A 710 -7.69 -8.80 12.49
N LYS A 711 -8.53 -9.66 11.93
CA LYS A 711 -9.84 -9.29 11.41
C LYS A 711 -10.95 -9.86 12.28
N THR A 712 -12.06 -9.14 12.33
CA THR A 712 -13.32 -9.64 12.89
C THR A 712 -14.32 -9.82 11.77
N LEU A 713 -15.03 -10.95 11.76
CA LEU A 713 -16.19 -11.23 10.91
C LEU A 713 -17.47 -11.11 11.77
N PRO A 714 -18.18 -9.98 11.74
CA PRO A 714 -19.53 -9.91 12.28
C PRO A 714 -20.56 -10.62 11.40
N LEU A 715 -21.32 -11.53 12.00
CA LEU A 715 -22.58 -12.06 11.45
C LEU A 715 -23.72 -11.34 12.16
N SER A 716 -24.54 -10.60 11.41
CA SER A 716 -25.61 -9.74 11.94
C SER A 716 -26.95 -10.03 11.25
N GLY A 717 -27.93 -9.19 11.54
CA GLY A 717 -29.25 -9.19 10.93
C GLY A 717 -30.36 -9.64 11.86
N THR A 718 -31.59 -9.51 11.38
CA THR A 718 -32.82 -9.76 12.15
C THR A 718 -33.56 -11.03 11.72
N SER A 719 -33.09 -11.72 10.68
CA SER A 719 -33.77 -12.89 10.15
C SER A 719 -33.73 -14.06 11.13
N THR A 720 -34.90 -14.61 11.47
CA THR A 720 -35.04 -15.78 12.35
C THR A 720 -34.89 -17.11 11.61
N ALA A 721 -34.88 -17.08 10.28
CA ALA A 721 -34.56 -18.25 9.47
C ALA A 721 -33.11 -18.71 9.73
N GLU A 722 -32.82 -19.97 9.46
CA GLU A 722 -31.48 -20.55 9.67
C GLU A 722 -30.48 -20.09 8.59
N ASN A 723 -30.00 -18.86 8.70
CA ASN A 723 -28.94 -18.33 7.83
C ASN A 723 -27.66 -19.11 8.06
N THR A 724 -27.10 -19.72 7.03
CA THR A 724 -26.08 -20.76 7.20
C THR A 724 -24.78 -20.39 6.49
N LEU A 725 -23.66 -20.48 7.21
CA LEU A 725 -22.32 -20.53 6.63
C LEU A 725 -21.82 -21.98 6.66
N SER A 726 -21.86 -22.64 5.50
CA SER A 726 -21.32 -23.99 5.30
C SER A 726 -19.90 -23.99 4.74
N GLY A 727 -19.51 -22.91 4.05
CA GLY A 727 -18.13 -22.72 3.61
C GLY A 727 -17.18 -22.51 4.79
N VAL A 728 -15.89 -22.78 4.56
CA VAL A 728 -14.86 -22.62 5.60
C VAL A 728 -14.54 -21.15 5.78
N ILE A 729 -14.58 -20.68 7.04
CA ILE A 729 -14.02 -19.39 7.45
C ILE A 729 -12.53 -19.59 7.76
N ASN A 730 -11.69 -18.91 7.00
CA ASN A 730 -10.23 -18.99 7.12
C ASN A 730 -9.65 -17.83 7.95
N ASN A 731 -8.42 -18.04 8.44
CA ASN A 731 -7.61 -16.92 8.89
C ASN A 731 -7.27 -16.00 7.72
N ASN A 732 -7.22 -14.71 8.00
CA ASN A 732 -6.65 -13.70 7.11
C ASN A 732 -5.12 -13.76 7.12
N ASN A 733 -4.53 -14.89 6.74
CA ASN A 733 -3.08 -15.03 6.64
C ASN A 733 -2.68 -15.31 5.19
N ASN A 734 -1.69 -14.57 4.67
CA ASN A 734 -1.09 -14.87 3.37
C ASN A 734 -0.08 -16.04 3.46
N GLY A 735 -0.45 -17.12 4.16
CA GLY A 735 0.43 -18.26 4.42
C GLY A 735 1.52 -18.06 5.48
N THR A 736 1.63 -16.88 6.10
CA THR A 736 2.63 -16.55 7.15
C THR A 736 2.23 -16.97 8.56
N GLY A 737 0.96 -17.34 8.77
CA GLY A 737 0.47 -17.97 10.01
C GLY A 737 0.22 -17.07 11.22
N THR A 738 0.60 -15.79 11.21
CA THR A 738 0.58 -14.94 12.42
C THR A 738 -0.71 -14.13 12.64
N GLN A 739 -1.51 -13.89 11.62
CA GLN A 739 -2.78 -13.15 11.72
C GLN A 739 -3.96 -14.07 11.96
N SER A 740 -4.93 -13.59 12.75
CA SER A 740 -6.14 -14.33 13.08
C SER A 740 -7.41 -13.65 12.58
N THR A 741 -8.41 -14.47 12.23
CA THR A 741 -9.80 -14.03 12.06
C THR A 741 -10.56 -14.40 13.33
N SER A 742 -11.25 -13.43 13.94
CA SER A 742 -12.24 -13.65 14.99
C SER A 742 -13.65 -13.61 14.40
N LEU A 743 -14.60 -14.27 15.08
CA LEU A 743 -16.00 -14.31 14.69
C LEU A 743 -16.83 -13.62 15.76
N VAL A 744 -17.76 -12.75 15.34
CA VAL A 744 -18.76 -12.16 16.24
C VAL A 744 -20.15 -12.46 15.70
N LYS A 745 -21.01 -13.08 16.50
CA LYS A 745 -22.45 -13.13 16.24
C LYS A 745 -23.11 -11.93 16.91
N ALA A 746 -23.66 -11.05 16.10
CA ALA A 746 -24.43 -9.86 16.44
C ALA A 746 -25.84 -9.93 15.82
N GLY A 747 -26.68 -8.94 16.09
CA GLY A 747 -28.07 -8.92 15.63
C GLY A 747 -28.98 -9.98 16.28
N THR A 748 -30.29 -9.76 16.25
CA THR A 748 -31.28 -10.63 16.91
C THR A 748 -31.56 -11.93 16.15
N GLY A 749 -31.11 -12.02 14.89
CA GLY A 749 -31.38 -13.16 14.02
C GLY A 749 -30.61 -14.44 14.36
N THR A 750 -30.89 -15.48 13.58
CA THR A 750 -30.30 -16.82 13.70
C THR A 750 -29.22 -17.03 12.64
N TRP A 751 -28.06 -17.54 13.05
CA TRP A 751 -27.00 -18.00 12.15
C TRP A 751 -26.58 -19.44 12.50
N VAL A 752 -26.28 -20.26 11.50
CA VAL A 752 -25.75 -21.62 11.60
C VAL A 752 -24.31 -21.65 11.07
N LEU A 753 -23.40 -22.27 11.83
CA LEU A 753 -22.05 -22.59 11.37
C LEU A 753 -21.91 -24.09 11.19
N SER A 754 -21.93 -24.55 9.95
CA SER A 754 -21.79 -25.98 9.59
C SER A 754 -20.44 -26.32 8.95
N GLY A 755 -19.68 -25.31 8.53
CA GLY A 755 -18.31 -25.48 8.02
C GLY A 755 -17.31 -25.88 9.11
N ALA A 756 -16.31 -26.70 8.74
CA ALA A 756 -15.16 -27.00 9.58
C ALA A 756 -14.15 -25.84 9.53
N ASN A 757 -14.44 -24.77 10.26
CA ASN A 757 -13.71 -23.51 10.20
C ASN A 757 -12.28 -23.63 10.70
N THR A 758 -11.36 -22.87 10.09
CA THR A 758 -9.91 -22.91 10.39
C THR A 758 -9.39 -21.66 11.06
N TYR A 759 -10.23 -20.64 11.26
CA TYR A 759 -9.84 -19.42 11.93
C TYR A 759 -9.38 -19.67 13.38
N SER A 760 -8.45 -18.85 13.87
CA SER A 760 -7.82 -19.01 15.18
C SER A 760 -8.10 -17.88 16.17
N GLY A 761 -8.85 -16.85 15.77
CA GLY A 761 -9.33 -15.80 16.67
C GLY A 761 -10.52 -16.27 17.51
N THR A 762 -10.88 -15.47 18.52
CA THR A 762 -12.01 -15.77 19.42
C THR A 762 -13.35 -15.81 18.66
N THR A 763 -14.27 -16.65 19.13
CA THR A 763 -15.69 -16.58 18.76
C THR A 763 -16.45 -15.90 19.89
N THR A 764 -17.24 -14.88 19.59
CA THR A 764 -18.05 -14.16 20.58
C THR A 764 -19.49 -14.07 20.11
N ILE A 765 -20.45 -14.44 20.95
CA ILE A 765 -21.88 -14.34 20.66
C ILE A 765 -22.45 -13.24 21.53
N GLN A 766 -22.79 -12.10 20.91
CA GLN A 766 -23.27 -10.91 21.62
C GLN A 766 -24.80 -10.91 21.76
N THR A 767 -25.52 -11.35 20.72
CA THR A 767 -26.98 -11.40 20.70
C THR A 767 -27.54 -12.37 19.63
N GLY A 768 -28.81 -12.76 19.78
CA GLY A 768 -29.51 -13.67 18.88
C GLY A 768 -29.00 -15.11 19.01
N THR A 769 -29.27 -15.94 18.01
CA THR A 769 -28.96 -17.38 18.08
C THR A 769 -27.81 -17.76 17.16
N LEU A 770 -26.79 -18.43 17.69
CA LEU A 770 -25.77 -19.13 16.91
C LEU A 770 -25.99 -20.65 17.05
N ILE A 771 -26.26 -21.32 15.94
CA ILE A 771 -26.44 -22.77 15.87
C ILE A 771 -25.13 -23.41 15.41
N VAL A 772 -24.69 -24.41 16.15
CA VAL A 772 -23.54 -25.26 15.86
C VAL A 772 -23.99 -26.40 14.97
N GLY A 773 -23.65 -26.32 13.68
CA GLY A 773 -24.02 -27.29 12.65
C GLY A 773 -22.94 -28.35 12.37
N THR A 774 -21.85 -28.37 13.14
CA THR A 774 -20.79 -29.39 13.11
C THR A 774 -20.04 -29.41 14.44
N ASN A 775 -19.18 -30.40 14.69
CA ASN A 775 -18.39 -30.47 15.93
C ASN A 775 -17.56 -29.18 16.15
N ALA A 776 -17.46 -28.75 17.40
CA ALA A 776 -16.59 -27.65 17.83
C ALA A 776 -15.54 -28.19 18.82
N PRO A 777 -14.49 -28.90 18.34
CA PRO A 777 -13.41 -29.39 19.18
C PRO A 777 -12.53 -28.23 19.69
N SER A 778 -11.80 -28.45 20.78
CA SER A 778 -10.72 -27.54 21.19
C SER A 778 -9.46 -27.84 20.38
N ASN A 779 -8.80 -26.80 19.83
CA ASN A 779 -7.55 -26.92 19.07
C ASN A 779 -7.62 -27.76 17.77
N ALA A 780 -8.79 -27.86 17.14
CA ALA A 780 -8.96 -28.49 15.83
C ALA A 780 -10.06 -27.78 15.05
N ASN A 781 -10.09 -27.97 13.73
CA ASN A 781 -11.09 -27.32 12.88
C ASN A 781 -12.51 -27.77 13.27
N GLY A 782 -13.45 -26.82 13.26
CA GLY A 782 -14.84 -27.07 13.63
C GLY A 782 -15.68 -25.80 13.58
N ALA A 783 -16.91 -25.85 14.09
CA ALA A 783 -17.85 -24.73 13.96
C ALA A 783 -17.27 -23.42 14.53
N PHE A 784 -16.57 -23.47 15.68
CA PHE A 784 -15.98 -22.30 16.34
C PHE A 784 -14.49 -22.07 16.02
N GLY A 785 -14.03 -22.56 14.86
CA GLY A 785 -12.64 -22.45 14.45
C GLY A 785 -11.71 -23.37 15.27
N LYS A 786 -10.40 -23.26 15.02
CA LYS A 786 -9.36 -24.04 15.70
C LYS A 786 -8.74 -23.34 16.92
N ALA A 787 -9.34 -22.23 17.35
CA ALA A 787 -8.82 -21.43 18.45
C ALA A 787 -8.80 -22.21 19.78
N THR A 788 -7.82 -21.92 20.64
CA THR A 788 -7.75 -22.42 22.03
C THR A 788 -8.38 -21.45 23.02
N SER A 789 -8.47 -20.16 22.69
CA SER A 789 -9.12 -19.12 23.50
C SER A 789 -10.58 -19.45 23.80
N GLU A 790 -11.18 -18.99 24.89
CA GLU A 790 -12.57 -19.34 25.21
C GLU A 790 -13.59 -18.68 24.26
N VAL A 791 -14.79 -19.26 24.14
CA VAL A 791 -15.93 -18.64 23.45
C VAL A 791 -16.55 -17.60 24.38
N GLY A 792 -16.61 -16.34 23.94
CA GLY A 792 -17.29 -15.28 24.69
C GLY A 792 -18.80 -15.36 24.49
N PHE A 793 -19.57 -15.31 25.58
CA PHE A 793 -21.02 -15.42 25.53
C PHE A 793 -21.71 -14.24 26.23
N GLY A 794 -22.51 -13.49 25.48
CA GLY A 794 -23.09 -12.21 25.90
C GLY A 794 -22.11 -11.04 25.78
N VAL A 795 -22.57 -9.87 26.23
CA VAL A 795 -21.81 -8.60 26.29
C VAL A 795 -21.73 -8.14 27.73
N ALA A 796 -20.56 -7.85 28.28
CA ALA A 796 -20.44 -7.35 29.65
C ALA A 796 -21.31 -6.09 29.89
N GLY A 797 -22.25 -6.14 30.84
CA GLY A 797 -23.19 -5.04 31.14
C GLY A 797 -24.26 -4.73 30.08
N GLY A 798 -24.37 -5.53 29.01
CA GLY A 798 -25.48 -5.48 28.05
C GLY A 798 -26.84 -5.98 28.58
N ASN A 799 -27.87 -5.92 27.76
CA ASN A 799 -29.23 -6.36 28.13
C ASN A 799 -29.88 -7.22 27.03
N THR A 800 -29.07 -7.78 26.14
CA THR A 800 -29.52 -8.53 24.97
C THR A 800 -29.39 -10.03 25.18
N ASP A 801 -30.43 -10.75 24.80
CA ASP A 801 -30.44 -12.21 24.80
C ASP A 801 -29.48 -12.76 23.74
N ALA A 802 -28.84 -13.87 24.08
CA ALA A 802 -27.94 -14.60 23.22
C ALA A 802 -28.11 -16.11 23.42
N SER A 803 -27.99 -16.89 22.35
CA SER A 803 -28.14 -18.35 22.41
C SER A 803 -27.02 -19.05 21.64
N ILE A 804 -26.53 -20.17 22.19
CA ILE A 804 -25.70 -21.15 21.49
C ILE A 804 -26.45 -22.48 21.51
N LEU A 805 -26.93 -22.92 20.34
CA LEU A 805 -27.67 -24.18 20.21
C LEU A 805 -26.90 -25.17 19.33
N ILE A 806 -27.11 -26.47 19.52
CA ILE A 806 -26.50 -27.52 18.70
C ILE A 806 -27.55 -28.08 17.73
N GLY A 807 -27.24 -28.05 16.43
CA GLY A 807 -28.18 -28.37 15.35
C GLY A 807 -28.15 -29.84 14.87
N GLY A 808 -27.63 -30.76 15.68
CA GLY A 808 -27.45 -32.17 15.29
C GLY A 808 -26.69 -32.95 16.36
N PRO A 809 -26.26 -34.20 16.08
CA PRO A 809 -25.52 -35.03 17.03
C PRO A 809 -24.04 -34.59 17.14
N TYR A 810 -23.82 -33.34 17.53
CA TYR A 810 -22.51 -32.71 17.59
C TYR A 810 -22.08 -32.41 19.04
N THR A 811 -20.77 -32.26 19.19
CA THR A 811 -20.14 -31.94 20.47
C THR A 811 -19.49 -30.56 20.41
N VAL A 812 -19.79 -29.72 21.41
CA VAL A 812 -19.07 -28.48 21.71
C VAL A 812 -18.11 -28.74 22.86
N ALA A 813 -16.83 -28.95 22.53
CA ALA A 813 -15.75 -29.16 23.50
C ALA A 813 -15.03 -27.85 23.90
N ARG A 814 -15.41 -26.73 23.28
CA ARG A 814 -14.86 -25.40 23.55
C ARG A 814 -15.37 -24.90 24.90
N THR A 815 -14.48 -24.33 25.72
CA THR A 815 -14.88 -23.62 26.93
C THR A 815 -15.70 -22.39 26.57
N ILE A 816 -16.83 -22.19 27.25
CA ILE A 816 -17.74 -21.05 27.07
C ILE A 816 -17.65 -20.19 28.33
N ARG A 817 -17.53 -18.87 28.15
CA ARG A 817 -17.48 -17.92 29.27
C ARG A 817 -18.44 -16.78 29.07
N LEU A 818 -19.28 -16.55 30.07
CA LEU A 818 -20.18 -15.41 30.13
C LEU A 818 -19.37 -14.11 30.29
N ALA A 819 -19.70 -13.10 29.48
CA ALA A 819 -19.03 -11.79 29.55
C ALA A 819 -19.57 -10.96 30.73
N THR A 820 -18.69 -10.50 31.63
CA THR A 820 -19.05 -9.74 32.84
C THR A 820 -18.28 -8.41 32.93
N ASN A 821 -18.91 -7.39 33.52
CA ASN A 821 -18.21 -6.20 34.05
C ASN A 821 -18.43 -6.15 35.58
N ASN A 822 -17.54 -5.48 36.32
CA ASN A 822 -17.65 -5.39 37.77
C ASN A 822 -18.72 -4.40 38.27
N ASN A 823 -19.43 -3.65 37.40
CA ASN A 823 -20.12 -2.46 37.87
C ASN A 823 -21.54 -2.18 37.38
N THR A 824 -22.15 -2.92 36.43
CA THR A 824 -23.58 -2.77 36.10
C THR A 824 -23.99 -3.76 35.01
N ASP A 825 -24.58 -4.89 35.37
CA ASP A 825 -25.47 -5.64 34.48
C ASP A 825 -26.92 -5.31 34.85
N THR A 826 -27.47 -4.25 34.27
CA THR A 826 -28.78 -3.68 34.66
C THR A 826 -29.98 -4.41 34.02
N GLY A 827 -29.75 -5.47 33.25
CA GLY A 827 -30.77 -6.13 32.44
C GLY A 827 -30.94 -7.62 32.71
N THR A 828 -32.20 -8.06 32.72
CA THR A 828 -32.71 -9.45 32.73
C THR A 828 -32.39 -10.19 31.42
N ARG A 829 -31.14 -10.19 30.96
CA ARG A 829 -30.78 -10.91 29.73
C ARG A 829 -30.96 -12.43 29.92
N VAL A 830 -31.30 -13.13 28.85
CA VAL A 830 -31.37 -14.60 28.80
C VAL A 830 -30.25 -15.13 27.94
N LEU A 831 -29.33 -15.88 28.56
CA LEU A 831 -28.22 -16.55 27.89
C LEU A 831 -28.52 -18.04 27.79
N THR A 832 -28.88 -18.52 26.60
CA THR A 832 -29.36 -19.89 26.39
C THR A 832 -28.31 -20.82 25.79
N LEU A 833 -28.11 -22.00 26.38
CA LEU A 833 -27.33 -23.10 25.81
C LEU A 833 -28.23 -24.31 25.59
N GLY A 834 -28.09 -25.03 24.48
CA GLY A 834 -28.96 -26.19 24.28
C GLY A 834 -28.86 -26.90 22.94
N GLY A 835 -29.89 -27.69 22.65
CA GLY A 835 -30.05 -28.45 21.42
C GLY A 835 -31.23 -27.92 20.62
N ASN A 836 -31.04 -27.72 19.32
CA ASN A 836 -32.04 -27.21 18.39
C ASN A 836 -32.85 -28.33 17.72
N THR A 837 -32.38 -29.58 17.79
CA THR A 837 -33.01 -30.76 17.16
C THR A 837 -33.30 -31.86 18.18
N ALA A 838 -34.00 -32.91 17.74
CA ALA A 838 -34.26 -34.12 18.54
C ALA A 838 -33.01 -35.02 18.69
N ASP A 839 -31.86 -34.61 18.18
CA ASP A 839 -30.63 -35.39 18.25
C ASP A 839 -29.97 -35.32 19.63
N LEU A 840 -29.13 -36.32 19.94
CA LEU A 840 -28.29 -36.32 21.13
C LEU A 840 -27.10 -35.36 20.93
N SER A 841 -27.13 -34.23 21.61
CA SER A 841 -26.09 -33.19 21.53
C SER A 841 -25.27 -33.14 22.82
N THR A 842 -24.01 -32.68 22.75
CA THR A 842 -23.14 -32.61 23.94
C THR A 842 -22.39 -31.28 24.05
N PHE A 843 -22.40 -30.67 25.24
CA PHE A 843 -21.41 -29.68 25.67
C PHE A 843 -20.41 -30.36 26.61
N SER A 844 -19.16 -30.54 26.16
CA SER A 844 -18.10 -31.19 26.95
C SER A 844 -17.02 -30.22 27.45
N GLY A 845 -16.96 -29.01 26.90
CA GLY A 845 -16.13 -27.93 27.44
C GLY A 845 -16.71 -27.35 28.74
N ALA A 846 -15.85 -26.72 29.56
CA ALA A 846 -16.31 -26.02 30.75
C ALA A 846 -17.20 -24.82 30.40
N ILE A 847 -18.14 -24.49 31.28
CA ILE A 847 -18.98 -23.30 31.19
C ILE A 847 -18.70 -22.43 32.41
N HIS A 848 -18.07 -21.27 32.17
CA HIS A 848 -17.81 -20.26 33.17
C HIS A 848 -18.97 -19.28 33.23
N LEU A 849 -19.67 -19.27 34.38
CA LEU A 849 -20.75 -18.35 34.67
C LEU A 849 -20.25 -16.94 34.96
N GLY A 850 -21.17 -16.00 35.17
CA GLY A 850 -20.84 -14.62 35.54
C GLY A 850 -20.34 -14.45 36.99
N THR A 851 -19.86 -13.25 37.35
CA THR A 851 -19.31 -12.92 38.68
C THR A 851 -20.41 -12.77 39.75
N ALA A 852 -20.06 -12.99 41.04
CA ALA A 852 -21.03 -13.00 42.14
C ALA A 852 -21.82 -11.68 42.33
N SER A 853 -21.27 -10.56 41.88
CA SER A 853 -21.80 -9.20 42.15
C SER A 853 -22.96 -8.76 41.23
N GLN A 854 -23.56 -9.66 40.43
CA GLN A 854 -24.57 -9.28 39.42
C GLN A 854 -25.84 -10.16 39.43
N THR A 855 -26.98 -9.58 39.06
CA THR A 855 -28.28 -10.27 38.89
C THR A 855 -28.35 -11.22 37.68
N SER A 856 -27.24 -11.34 36.92
CA SER A 856 -27.15 -12.03 35.62
C SER A 856 -26.10 -13.16 35.62
N ARG A 857 -25.93 -13.86 36.75
CA ARG A 857 -25.10 -15.08 36.86
C ARG A 857 -25.66 -16.29 36.11
N GLY A 858 -26.91 -16.19 35.65
CA GLY A 858 -27.72 -17.29 35.16
C GLY A 858 -27.47 -17.68 33.70
N ILE A 859 -27.51 -18.97 33.41
CA ILE A 859 -27.72 -19.51 32.07
C ILE A 859 -29.08 -20.23 32.00
N THR A 860 -29.69 -20.22 30.83
CA THR A 860 -30.83 -21.07 30.50
C THR A 860 -30.35 -22.27 29.70
N LEU A 861 -30.68 -23.47 30.13
CA LEU A 861 -30.42 -24.71 29.39
C LEU A 861 -31.70 -25.14 28.69
N THR A 862 -31.59 -25.61 27.45
CA THR A 862 -32.74 -26.11 26.69
C THR A 862 -32.40 -27.33 25.85
N ALA A 863 -33.43 -28.09 25.50
CA ALA A 863 -33.37 -29.18 24.54
C ALA A 863 -34.70 -29.20 23.77
N ALA A 864 -34.63 -29.39 22.46
CA ALA A 864 -35.82 -29.51 21.63
C ALA A 864 -36.66 -30.74 22.02
N ALA A 865 -37.95 -30.72 21.69
CA ALA A 865 -38.86 -31.82 21.98
C ALA A 865 -38.33 -33.15 21.40
N GLY A 866 -38.32 -34.20 22.23
CA GLY A 866 -37.75 -35.51 21.88
C GLY A 866 -36.22 -35.57 21.86
N GLY A 867 -35.51 -34.44 22.04
CA GLY A 867 -34.06 -34.36 22.08
C GLY A 867 -33.46 -34.45 23.48
N GLN A 868 -32.16 -34.73 23.53
CA GLN A 868 -31.37 -34.73 24.75
C GLN A 868 -30.08 -33.92 24.56
N VAL A 869 -29.77 -33.06 25.53
CA VAL A 869 -28.50 -32.33 25.59
C VAL A 869 -27.75 -32.72 26.86
N THR A 870 -26.54 -33.26 26.69
CA THR A 870 -25.66 -33.61 27.80
C THR A 870 -24.61 -32.52 28.02
N PHE A 871 -24.55 -31.97 29.23
CA PHE A 871 -23.48 -31.09 29.71
C PHE A 871 -22.53 -31.93 30.56
N SER A 872 -21.45 -32.41 29.93
CA SER A 872 -20.44 -33.27 30.54
C SER A 872 -19.23 -32.50 31.06
N GLY A 873 -18.99 -31.29 30.56
CA GLY A 873 -18.05 -30.34 31.17
C GLY A 873 -18.60 -29.76 32.47
N VAL A 874 -17.72 -29.12 33.25
CA VAL A 874 -18.14 -28.44 34.50
C VAL A 874 -18.85 -27.13 34.20
N ILE A 875 -19.98 -26.88 34.86
CA ILE A 875 -20.59 -25.55 34.98
C ILE A 875 -20.12 -24.97 36.31
N GLN A 876 -19.40 -23.84 36.27
CA GLN A 876 -18.73 -23.30 37.45
C GLN A 876 -18.73 -21.78 37.49
N ASN A 877 -18.62 -21.25 38.71
CA ASN A 877 -18.32 -19.84 38.94
C ASN A 877 -16.90 -19.51 38.44
N PRO A 878 -16.62 -18.26 38.02
CA PRO A 878 -15.29 -17.89 37.52
C PRO A 878 -14.24 -17.94 38.64
N THR A 879 -13.15 -18.69 38.42
CA THR A 879 -12.03 -18.77 39.39
C THR A 879 -11.22 -17.47 39.42
N GLY A 880 -11.01 -16.89 40.60
CA GLY A 880 -10.16 -15.70 40.78
C GLY A 880 -10.84 -14.34 40.54
N GLN A 881 -12.15 -14.30 40.28
CA GLN A 881 -12.93 -13.04 40.21
C GLN A 881 -13.90 -12.83 41.38
N ASP A 882 -14.11 -13.84 42.23
CA ASP A 882 -14.84 -13.72 43.50
C ASP A 882 -13.86 -13.48 44.66
N THR A 883 -13.34 -12.26 44.81
CA THR A 883 -12.60 -11.88 46.04
C THR A 883 -13.50 -11.25 47.10
N ALA A 884 -14.81 -11.17 46.87
CA ALA A 884 -15.77 -10.72 47.86
C ALA A 884 -17.10 -11.49 47.71
N GLU A 885 -17.72 -11.82 48.84
CA GLU A 885 -19.09 -12.34 49.00
C GLU A 885 -19.32 -13.84 48.89
N ALA A 886 -18.78 -14.56 49.89
CA ALA A 886 -19.38 -15.79 50.39
C ALA A 886 -20.72 -15.57 51.16
N ALA A 887 -21.26 -14.34 51.20
CA ALA A 887 -22.41 -13.99 52.05
C ALA A 887 -23.71 -13.62 51.29
N ALA A 888 -23.67 -13.39 49.97
CA ALA A 888 -24.85 -13.03 49.17
C ALA A 888 -25.47 -14.21 48.37
N ALA A 889 -24.98 -15.43 48.60
CA ALA A 889 -25.22 -16.61 47.76
C ALA A 889 -26.63 -17.24 47.84
N ALA A 890 -27.57 -16.66 48.58
CA ALA A 890 -28.84 -17.33 48.91
C ALA A 890 -30.02 -17.04 47.95
N ALA A 891 -29.85 -16.28 46.86
CA ALA A 891 -31.01 -15.84 46.06
C ALA A 891 -30.85 -15.79 44.52
N LEU A 892 -29.80 -16.34 43.92
CA LEU A 892 -29.58 -16.26 42.46
C LEU A 892 -29.52 -17.64 41.82
N THR A 893 -30.60 -18.07 41.16
CA THR A 893 -30.65 -19.32 40.38
C THR A 893 -29.71 -19.22 39.19
N ALA A 894 -28.53 -19.83 39.30
CA ALA A 894 -27.48 -19.72 38.28
C ALA A 894 -27.74 -20.56 37.01
N VAL A 895 -28.68 -21.52 37.07
CA VAL A 895 -29.04 -22.39 35.95
C VAL A 895 -30.54 -22.65 35.93
N THR A 896 -31.20 -22.35 34.82
CA THR A 896 -32.64 -22.59 34.60
C THR A 896 -32.84 -23.55 33.44
N LYS A 897 -33.70 -24.57 33.57
CA LYS A 897 -34.08 -25.45 32.45
C LYS A 897 -35.38 -24.95 31.80
N THR A 898 -35.37 -24.78 30.48
CA THR A 898 -36.55 -24.54 29.64
C THR A 898 -36.68 -25.57 28.52
N GLY A 899 -37.81 -25.62 27.82
CA GLY A 899 -38.07 -26.55 26.71
C GLY A 899 -38.48 -27.96 27.16
N GLU A 900 -39.05 -28.73 26.22
CA GLU A 900 -39.67 -30.04 26.48
C GLU A 900 -38.68 -31.21 26.49
N GLY A 901 -37.49 -31.04 25.90
CA GLY A 901 -36.47 -32.09 25.84
C GLY A 901 -35.72 -32.30 27.16
N VAL A 902 -34.84 -33.30 27.16
CA VAL A 902 -34.04 -33.72 28.32
C VAL A 902 -32.72 -32.95 28.38
N VAL A 903 -32.40 -32.39 29.54
CA VAL A 903 -31.06 -31.85 29.82
C VAL A 903 -30.40 -32.72 30.89
N VAL A 904 -29.22 -33.23 30.58
CA VAL A 904 -28.41 -34.06 31.48
C VAL A 904 -27.19 -33.27 31.92
N LEU A 905 -26.99 -33.15 33.23
CA LEU A 905 -25.80 -32.57 33.82
C LEU A 905 -24.97 -33.71 34.42
N SER A 906 -23.77 -33.95 33.88
CA SER A 906 -22.90 -35.04 34.35
C SER A 906 -21.51 -34.57 34.80
N GLY A 907 -21.18 -33.28 34.63
CA GLY A 907 -19.95 -32.67 35.16
C GLY A 907 -20.01 -32.42 36.67
N ALA A 908 -18.85 -32.29 37.31
CA ALA A 908 -18.73 -31.87 38.71
C ALA A 908 -19.00 -30.37 38.86
N ASN A 909 -20.27 -29.98 38.76
CA ASN A 909 -20.70 -28.59 38.76
C ASN A 909 -20.55 -27.93 40.15
N THR A 910 -20.15 -26.66 40.18
CA THR A 910 -19.84 -25.93 41.43
C THR A 910 -20.65 -24.64 41.62
N TYR A 911 -21.70 -24.45 40.81
CA TYR A 911 -22.62 -23.32 40.95
C TYR A 911 -23.61 -23.54 42.11
N THR A 912 -24.10 -22.43 42.68
CA THR A 912 -25.10 -22.39 43.75
C THR A 912 -26.50 -22.20 43.20
#